data_AF-A0A7V9A5J5-F1
#
_entry.id   AF-A0A7V9A5J5-F1
#
_cell.length_a   1.000
_cell.length_b   1.000
_cell.length_c   1.000
_cell.angle_alpha   90.00
_cell.angle_beta   90.00
_cell.angle_gamma   90.00
#
_symmetry.space_group_name_H-M   'P 1'
#
loop_
_entity.id
_entity.type
_entity.pdbx_description
1 polymer ?
#
loop_
_entity_poly.entity_id
_entity_poly.type
_entity_poly.pdbx_seq_one_letter_code
_entity_poly.pdbx_strand_id
1 'polypeptide(L)'
;MLCRLLVIERTDAIRQKLRDVLSENHEIHVLESGASIRESIEQVQPALILLDFHLREDSAVEICRTIRHELASRPIQLLVLGEGLNETQRLQMFAVGADDVIDKSIGWLELTAKIDVFIRLHSALMRATTAERKLEGYSRELERIVENRSMAIQETQDIAVFALAKLADSRDTETGEHLVRMRAYSQMIAEQLRISGPYQDAIDDSFLQDLFRSSPLHDIGKVGISDAILLKPGSLTAEEFNAMKQHVRIGAETLQEAAKSSSSGSFFHMAAEIARYHHEHWDGCGYLEGLKGVEIPLAARIVSVADVFDALSSKRVYKDAICLDEARAMICEASGTQFDPAIVTAFEETFDKLKVLSAEQHSIVRFLSAAQGHTTNYHWGKHQAVPELSGESAVVINDGSPSIGLITAWLQSVGMKVRVCGEYISAQQLIREDCPMVVISDWGKGQASAEIFCRWIREERLPRYVFTMVLAEQGVLKDPTQAYRLGIDDVISHSIGREELLARINSAGRVIELENHLRTIERNDPLTGLATLRYLNDQLKREWVRSRNYHLPMSCVVIDIDDFSEINRQYGVEVGDKVLQKLAKTIAVQGRQIDYLCRLDSDRLLLVLPECAEINAYRLAMRIEMLVNKMGVEADGESIYCSVSMGIAQRNNDVPKLEALIDNAEIALKAAKSAGKRRIVCLGNCEESDGILASDDQVRECMEHLTASEIMTSPILTIAQSDTISVATRLLIEEGVNSAPVVDQQGYLVGVISEKDLMQAFRQPEAGDMQVSEMIRSEAVCFEESDPAIHVYEYLSQAAIRRVIVVKDERPTGVISRGNCLRWIHQLDVEMGLGDPTMLADVIDSGILETATLSQIRNIINGMDHSGTANSADRLNF
;
A
#
# COMPACT_ATOMS: atom_id res chain seq x y z
N MET A 1 -16.10 -24.71 -19.91
CA MET A 1 -17.56 -24.93 -19.81
C MET A 1 -18.12 -24.69 -21.19
N LEU A 2 -18.97 -25.59 -21.71
CA LEU A 2 -19.72 -25.35 -22.94
C LEU A 2 -20.64 -24.14 -22.70
N CYS A 3 -20.65 -23.18 -23.62
CA CYS A 3 -21.51 -22.01 -23.49
C CYS A 3 -22.93 -22.36 -23.94
N ARG A 4 -23.93 -21.82 -23.23
CA ARG A 4 -25.34 -22.06 -23.53
C ARG A 4 -25.82 -21.06 -24.57
N LEU A 5 -26.36 -21.55 -25.68
CA LEU A 5 -26.93 -20.77 -26.77
C LEU A 5 -28.44 -20.97 -26.80
N LEU A 6 -29.18 -19.89 -27.03
CA LEU A 6 -30.62 -19.96 -27.28
C LEU A 6 -30.90 -19.53 -28.72
N VAL A 7 -31.54 -20.38 -29.50
CA VAL A 7 -31.85 -20.13 -30.91
C VAL A 7 -33.35 -20.02 -31.08
N ILE A 8 -33.82 -18.89 -31.62
CA ILE A 8 -35.23 -18.63 -31.90
C ILE A 8 -35.36 -18.48 -33.40
N GLU A 9 -35.80 -19.55 -34.06
CA GLU A 9 -35.86 -19.63 -35.52
C GLU A 9 -37.13 -20.35 -35.94
N ARG A 10 -37.86 -19.81 -36.91
CA ARG A 10 -39.16 -20.36 -37.34
C ARG A 10 -39.03 -21.62 -38.19
N THR A 11 -37.88 -21.81 -38.85
CA THR A 11 -37.70 -22.82 -39.87
C THR A 11 -37.02 -24.07 -39.30
N ASP A 12 -37.74 -25.20 -39.29
CA ASP A 12 -37.24 -26.46 -38.71
C ASP A 12 -35.93 -26.94 -39.32
N ALA A 13 -35.79 -26.83 -40.65
CA ALA A 13 -34.56 -27.20 -41.34
C ALA A 13 -33.35 -26.36 -40.90
N ILE A 14 -33.54 -25.07 -40.63
CA ILE A 14 -32.48 -24.16 -40.16
C ILE A 14 -32.16 -24.43 -38.70
N ARG A 15 -33.18 -24.64 -37.86
CA ARG A 15 -33.01 -25.07 -36.45
C ARG A 15 -32.18 -26.33 -36.32
N GLN A 16 -32.52 -27.36 -37.09
CA GLN A 16 -31.82 -28.64 -37.07
C GLN A 16 -30.37 -28.47 -37.53
N LYS A 17 -30.15 -27.69 -38.59
CA LYS A 17 -28.81 -27.43 -39.11
C LYS A 17 -27.94 -26.60 -38.17
N LEU A 18 -28.50 -25.57 -37.51
CA LEU A 18 -27.82 -24.81 -36.46
C LEU A 18 -27.44 -25.71 -35.30
N ARG A 19 -28.34 -26.63 -34.90
CA ARG A 19 -28.05 -27.62 -33.87
C ARG A 19 -26.90 -28.54 -34.28
N ASP A 20 -26.95 -29.08 -35.49
CA ASP A 20 -25.91 -30.01 -35.97
C ASP A 20 -24.53 -29.32 -36.07
N VAL A 21 -24.46 -28.07 -36.55
CA VAL A 21 -23.20 -27.34 -36.73
C VAL A 21 -22.61 -26.85 -35.40
N LEU A 22 -23.44 -26.37 -34.47
CA LEU A 22 -22.95 -25.69 -33.28
C LEU A 22 -22.87 -26.62 -32.05
N SER A 23 -23.51 -27.79 -32.06
CA SER A 23 -23.58 -28.70 -30.91
C SER A 23 -22.25 -29.38 -30.57
N GLU A 24 -21.28 -29.34 -31.49
CA GLU A 24 -19.92 -29.84 -31.23
C GLU A 24 -19.20 -29.04 -30.13
N ASN A 25 -19.51 -27.73 -30.01
CA ASN A 25 -18.79 -26.81 -29.13
C ASN A 25 -19.68 -26.09 -28.10
N HIS A 26 -21.01 -26.12 -28.25
CA HIS A 26 -21.94 -25.35 -27.43
C HIS A 26 -23.19 -26.14 -27.05
N GLU A 27 -23.81 -25.79 -25.93
CA GLU A 27 -25.09 -26.36 -25.52
C GLU A 27 -26.23 -25.50 -26.12
N ILE A 28 -27.04 -26.09 -27.00
CA ILE A 28 -28.01 -25.33 -27.79
C ILE A 28 -29.43 -25.67 -27.37
N HIS A 29 -30.16 -24.63 -27.00
CA HIS A 29 -31.59 -24.67 -26.76
C HIS A 29 -32.29 -23.97 -27.92
N VAL A 30 -33.33 -24.58 -28.47
CA VAL A 30 -33.99 -24.07 -29.69
C VAL A 30 -35.47 -23.88 -29.42
N LEU A 31 -36.00 -22.73 -29.85
CA LEU A 31 -37.40 -22.34 -29.76
C LEU A 31 -37.96 -21.97 -31.15
N GLU A 32 -39.26 -22.17 -31.32
CA GLU A 32 -39.95 -21.84 -32.56
C GLU A 32 -40.54 -20.41 -32.56
N SER A 33 -40.83 -19.87 -31.37
CA SER A 33 -41.39 -18.53 -31.15
C SER A 33 -40.82 -17.90 -29.88
N GLY A 34 -41.05 -16.59 -29.71
CA GLY A 34 -40.60 -15.78 -28.57
C GLY A 34 -41.60 -15.69 -27.41
N ALA A 35 -42.78 -16.30 -27.52
CA ALA A 35 -43.86 -16.18 -26.53
C ALA A 35 -43.48 -16.54 -25.08
N SER A 36 -42.46 -17.39 -24.87
CA SER A 36 -41.97 -17.81 -23.53
C SER A 36 -40.53 -17.37 -23.23
N ILE A 37 -40.04 -16.30 -23.89
CA ILE A 37 -38.60 -15.99 -23.88
C ILE A 37 -38.03 -15.71 -22.49
N ARG A 38 -38.81 -15.10 -21.58
CA ARG A 38 -38.37 -14.82 -20.21
C ARG A 38 -38.07 -16.09 -19.43
N GLU A 39 -39.01 -17.03 -19.42
CA GLU A 39 -38.88 -18.30 -18.72
C GLU A 39 -37.73 -19.12 -19.30
N SER A 40 -37.61 -19.15 -20.64
CA SER A 40 -36.50 -19.82 -21.31
C SER A 40 -35.15 -19.19 -20.97
N ILE A 41 -35.03 -17.86 -20.90
CA ILE A 41 -33.77 -17.21 -20.49
C ILE A 41 -33.45 -17.47 -19.02
N GLU A 42 -34.45 -17.55 -18.14
CA GLU A 42 -34.25 -17.88 -16.73
C GLU A 42 -33.74 -19.31 -16.52
N GLN A 43 -34.33 -20.27 -17.22
CA GLN A 43 -33.97 -21.68 -17.15
C GLN A 43 -32.63 -21.97 -17.85
N VAL A 44 -32.46 -21.49 -19.08
CA VAL A 44 -31.30 -21.79 -19.92
C VAL A 44 -30.10 -20.94 -19.53
N GLN A 45 -30.30 -19.70 -19.08
CA GLN A 45 -29.23 -18.71 -18.86
C GLN A 45 -28.24 -18.65 -20.04
N PRO A 46 -28.71 -18.30 -21.25
CA PRO A 46 -27.88 -18.30 -22.44
C PRO A 46 -26.84 -17.17 -22.40
N ALA A 47 -25.64 -17.47 -22.90
CA ALA A 47 -24.57 -16.50 -23.14
C ALA A 47 -24.86 -15.64 -24.39
N LEU A 48 -25.47 -16.25 -25.42
CA LEU A 48 -25.83 -15.63 -26.68
C LEU A 48 -27.20 -16.15 -27.15
N ILE A 49 -28.00 -15.25 -27.70
CA ILE A 49 -29.29 -15.53 -28.31
C ILE A 49 -29.20 -15.27 -29.82
N LEU A 50 -29.52 -16.29 -30.63
CA LEU A 50 -29.75 -16.17 -32.07
C LEU A 50 -31.23 -15.93 -32.32
N LEU A 51 -31.59 -14.80 -32.94
CA LEU A 51 -32.97 -14.40 -33.16
C LEU A 51 -33.28 -14.24 -34.66
N ASP A 52 -34.21 -15.02 -35.18
CA ASP A 52 -34.74 -14.80 -36.53
C ASP A 52 -35.49 -13.47 -36.60
N PHE A 53 -35.19 -12.65 -37.61
CA PHE A 53 -35.92 -11.41 -37.87
C PHE A 53 -37.35 -11.67 -38.33
N HIS A 54 -37.59 -12.76 -39.07
CA HIS A 54 -38.88 -13.04 -39.75
C HIS A 54 -39.81 -13.97 -38.98
N LEU A 55 -39.94 -13.79 -37.66
CA LEU A 55 -40.86 -14.59 -36.85
C LEU A 55 -42.34 -14.40 -37.27
N ARG A 56 -43.17 -15.45 -37.10
CA ARG A 56 -44.56 -15.47 -37.59
C ARG A 56 -45.54 -14.68 -36.72
N GLU A 57 -45.42 -14.82 -35.41
CA GLU A 57 -46.39 -14.30 -34.42
C GLU A 57 -45.79 -13.18 -33.55
N ASP A 58 -44.47 -13.20 -33.32
CA ASP A 58 -43.76 -12.22 -32.50
C ASP A 58 -42.93 -11.25 -33.36
N SER A 59 -42.84 -9.98 -32.95
CA SER A 59 -41.92 -9.04 -33.57
C SER A 59 -40.51 -9.23 -33.00
N ALA A 60 -39.53 -9.55 -33.85
CA ALA A 60 -38.12 -9.65 -33.45
C ALA A 60 -37.61 -8.35 -32.77
N VAL A 61 -38.15 -7.20 -33.18
CA VAL A 61 -37.88 -5.89 -32.60
C VAL A 61 -38.35 -5.81 -31.14
N GLU A 62 -39.54 -6.34 -30.86
CA GLU A 62 -40.13 -6.34 -29.52
C GLU A 62 -39.42 -7.31 -28.59
N ILE A 63 -39.06 -8.50 -29.10
CA ILE A 63 -38.23 -9.46 -28.36
C ILE A 63 -36.88 -8.84 -27.95
N CYS A 64 -36.17 -8.21 -28.90
CA CYS A 64 -34.90 -7.53 -28.60
C CYS A 64 -35.07 -6.46 -27.51
N ARG A 65 -36.11 -5.62 -27.64
CA ARG A 65 -36.43 -4.56 -26.68
C ARG A 65 -36.71 -5.14 -25.28
N THR A 66 -37.49 -6.21 -25.20
CA THR A 66 -37.82 -6.89 -23.92
C THR A 66 -36.56 -7.40 -23.23
N ILE A 67 -35.65 -8.05 -23.95
CA ILE A 67 -34.39 -8.53 -23.37
C ILE A 67 -33.55 -7.35 -22.86
N ARG A 68 -33.48 -6.26 -23.62
CA ARG A 68 -32.65 -5.09 -23.25
C ARG A 68 -33.23 -4.24 -22.13
N HIS A 69 -34.55 -4.14 -22.01
CA HIS A 69 -35.18 -3.38 -20.93
C HIS A 69 -35.38 -4.19 -19.65
N GLU A 70 -35.93 -5.39 -19.75
CA GLU A 70 -36.39 -6.16 -18.59
C GLU A 70 -35.32 -7.10 -18.03
N LEU A 71 -34.34 -7.48 -18.86
CA LEU A 71 -33.25 -8.39 -18.49
C LEU A 71 -31.87 -7.69 -18.56
N ALA A 72 -31.86 -6.35 -18.43
CA ALA A 72 -30.64 -5.51 -18.51
C ALA A 72 -29.54 -5.91 -17.51
N SER A 73 -29.92 -6.53 -16.39
CA SER A 73 -28.98 -7.03 -15.37
C SER A 73 -28.20 -8.28 -15.80
N ARG A 74 -28.59 -8.92 -16.90
CA ARG A 74 -27.91 -10.09 -17.46
C ARG A 74 -27.14 -9.71 -18.73
N PRO A 75 -25.84 -10.04 -18.82
CA PRO A 75 -25.00 -9.68 -19.94
C PRO A 75 -25.18 -10.60 -21.16
N ILE A 76 -26.40 -10.70 -21.68
CA ILE A 76 -26.72 -11.62 -22.78
C ILE A 76 -26.36 -10.98 -24.12
N GLN A 77 -25.64 -11.69 -24.98
CA GLN A 77 -25.39 -11.25 -26.36
C GLN A 77 -26.59 -11.57 -27.26
N LEU A 78 -26.90 -10.71 -28.24
CA LEU A 78 -28.06 -10.81 -29.13
C LEU A 78 -27.63 -10.68 -30.59
N LEU A 79 -27.76 -11.77 -31.34
CA LEU A 79 -27.43 -11.83 -32.76
C LEU A 79 -28.69 -12.10 -33.58
N VAL A 80 -28.99 -11.22 -34.53
CA VAL A 80 -30.21 -11.30 -35.35
C VAL A 80 -29.89 -11.89 -36.72
N LEU A 81 -30.69 -12.86 -37.18
CA LEU A 81 -30.55 -13.52 -38.48
C LEU A 81 -31.76 -13.16 -39.36
N GLY A 82 -31.54 -12.57 -40.53
CA GLY A 82 -32.63 -12.28 -41.48
C GLY A 82 -32.22 -12.52 -42.93
N GLU A 83 -33.18 -12.67 -43.84
CA GLU A 83 -32.90 -12.86 -45.27
C GLU A 83 -33.35 -11.60 -46.04
N GLY A 84 -32.44 -10.99 -46.81
CA GLY A 84 -32.80 -9.85 -47.67
C GLY A 84 -33.20 -8.58 -46.91
N LEU A 85 -32.65 -8.38 -45.72
CA LEU A 85 -32.95 -7.21 -44.89
C LEU A 85 -32.45 -5.92 -45.55
N ASN A 86 -33.33 -4.92 -45.66
CA ASN A 86 -32.94 -3.59 -46.13
C ASN A 86 -32.22 -2.78 -45.02
N GLU A 87 -31.55 -1.70 -45.42
CA GLU A 87 -30.78 -0.84 -44.51
C GLU A 87 -31.62 -0.34 -43.32
N THR A 88 -32.85 0.14 -43.58
CA THR A 88 -33.75 0.65 -42.53
C THR A 88 -34.08 -0.42 -41.48
N GLN A 89 -34.32 -1.66 -41.90
CA GLN A 89 -34.59 -2.79 -41.01
C GLN A 89 -33.37 -3.17 -40.17
N ARG A 90 -32.18 -3.17 -40.78
CA ARG A 90 -30.92 -3.44 -40.06
C ARG A 90 -30.67 -2.39 -38.99
N LEU A 91 -30.77 -1.10 -39.34
CA LEU A 91 -30.61 0.02 -38.41
C LEU A 91 -31.64 -0.02 -37.27
N GLN A 92 -32.88 -0.41 -37.57
CA GLN A 92 -33.91 -0.57 -36.54
C GLN A 92 -33.54 -1.64 -35.51
N MET A 93 -32.98 -2.77 -35.93
CA MET A 93 -32.55 -3.83 -35.02
C MET A 93 -31.38 -3.40 -34.12
N PHE A 94 -30.41 -2.68 -34.67
CA PHE A 94 -29.35 -2.08 -33.87
C PHE A 94 -29.89 -1.07 -32.85
N ALA A 95 -30.85 -0.22 -33.25
CA ALA A 95 -31.46 0.78 -32.37
C ALA A 95 -32.22 0.18 -31.18
N VAL A 96 -32.80 -1.02 -31.33
CA VAL A 96 -33.45 -1.75 -30.22
C VAL A 96 -32.48 -2.62 -29.42
N GLY A 97 -31.19 -2.60 -29.75
CA GLY A 97 -30.12 -3.19 -28.96
C GLY A 97 -29.68 -4.59 -29.40
N ALA A 98 -29.90 -4.98 -30.65
CA ALA A 98 -29.18 -6.11 -31.23
C ALA A 98 -27.66 -5.83 -31.24
N ASP A 99 -26.86 -6.82 -30.88
CA ASP A 99 -25.39 -6.68 -30.91
C ASP A 99 -24.87 -6.80 -32.33
N ASP A 100 -25.44 -7.67 -33.16
CA ASP A 100 -25.16 -7.74 -34.60
C ASP A 100 -26.35 -8.29 -35.40
N VAL A 101 -26.37 -8.01 -36.70
CA VAL A 101 -27.42 -8.42 -37.64
C VAL A 101 -26.76 -9.05 -38.86
N ILE A 102 -27.07 -10.33 -39.11
CA ILE A 102 -26.46 -11.16 -40.14
C ILE A 102 -27.51 -11.59 -41.16
N ASP A 103 -27.10 -11.63 -42.44
CA ASP A 103 -27.93 -12.23 -43.48
C ASP A 103 -27.89 -13.76 -43.42
N LYS A 104 -29.02 -14.44 -43.56
CA LYS A 104 -29.12 -15.91 -43.55
C LYS A 104 -28.40 -16.57 -44.74
N SER A 105 -28.08 -15.82 -45.80
CA SER A 105 -27.21 -16.29 -46.89
C SER A 105 -25.74 -16.42 -46.49
N ILE A 106 -25.38 -16.06 -45.26
CA ILE A 106 -24.02 -16.22 -44.72
C ILE A 106 -23.57 -17.69 -44.77
N GLY A 107 -22.29 -17.91 -45.05
CA GLY A 107 -21.72 -19.25 -44.97
C GLY A 107 -21.76 -19.76 -43.52
N TRP A 108 -22.09 -21.04 -43.33
CA TRP A 108 -22.13 -21.67 -41.99
C TRP A 108 -20.84 -21.48 -41.20
N LEU A 109 -19.70 -21.46 -41.90
CA LEU A 109 -18.40 -21.21 -41.34
C LEU A 109 -18.26 -19.80 -40.74
N GLU A 110 -18.72 -18.79 -41.47
CA GLU A 110 -18.67 -17.39 -41.05
C GLU A 110 -19.66 -17.14 -39.89
N LEU A 111 -20.81 -17.82 -39.91
CA LEU A 111 -21.76 -17.77 -38.79
C LEU A 111 -21.16 -18.35 -37.50
N THR A 112 -20.49 -19.51 -37.58
CA THR A 112 -19.80 -20.10 -36.42
C THR A 112 -18.69 -19.18 -35.90
N ALA A 113 -17.88 -18.60 -36.80
CA ALA A 113 -16.85 -17.62 -36.45
C ALA A 113 -17.40 -16.46 -35.61
N LYS A 114 -18.52 -15.88 -36.04
CA LYS A 114 -19.17 -14.77 -35.36
C LYS A 114 -19.74 -15.17 -34.00
N ILE A 115 -20.39 -16.33 -33.90
CA ILE A 115 -20.92 -16.84 -32.64
C ILE A 115 -19.82 -16.96 -31.57
N ASP A 116 -18.65 -17.48 -31.94
CA ASP A 116 -17.57 -17.66 -30.97
C ASP A 116 -16.91 -16.34 -30.55
N VAL A 117 -16.89 -15.32 -31.41
CA VAL A 117 -16.49 -13.95 -31.02
C VAL A 117 -17.44 -13.44 -29.94
N PHE A 118 -18.76 -13.55 -30.15
CA PHE A 118 -19.76 -13.15 -29.17
C PHE A 118 -19.66 -13.91 -27.85
N ILE A 119 -19.34 -15.20 -27.90
CA ILE A 119 -19.12 -16.00 -26.70
C ILE A 119 -17.85 -15.57 -25.94
N ARG A 120 -16.76 -15.26 -26.65
CA ARG A 120 -15.54 -14.72 -26.02
C ARG A 120 -15.82 -13.38 -25.35
N LEU A 121 -16.59 -12.52 -26.00
CA LEU A 121 -17.02 -11.24 -25.44
C LEU A 121 -17.85 -11.41 -24.18
N HIS A 122 -18.85 -12.28 -24.21
CA HIS A 122 -19.63 -12.62 -23.03
C HIS A 122 -18.73 -13.12 -21.90
N SER A 123 -17.79 -14.02 -22.20
CA SER A 123 -16.85 -14.57 -21.21
C SER A 123 -15.91 -13.50 -20.63
N ALA A 124 -15.43 -12.57 -21.44
CA ALA A 124 -14.63 -11.43 -20.98
C ALA A 124 -15.46 -10.52 -20.05
N LEU A 125 -16.69 -10.21 -20.43
CA LEU A 125 -17.58 -9.35 -19.65
C LEU A 125 -17.99 -10.00 -18.32
N MET A 126 -18.19 -11.32 -18.30
CA MET A 126 -18.42 -12.06 -17.06
C MET A 126 -17.21 -12.06 -16.13
N ARG A 127 -15.99 -12.09 -16.68
CA ARG A 127 -14.76 -11.97 -15.87
C ARG A 127 -14.61 -10.57 -15.28
N ALA A 128 -14.91 -9.52 -16.06
CA ALA A 128 -14.91 -8.13 -15.62
C ALA A 128 -15.81 -7.93 -14.40
N THR A 129 -17.09 -8.24 -14.58
CA THR A 129 -18.14 -8.07 -13.56
C THR A 129 -17.87 -8.91 -12.31
N THR A 130 -17.25 -10.09 -12.47
CA THR A 130 -16.86 -10.91 -11.32
C THR A 130 -15.65 -10.33 -10.57
N ALA A 131 -14.66 -9.77 -11.29
CA ALA A 131 -13.50 -9.14 -10.69
C ALA A 131 -13.89 -7.88 -9.90
N GLU A 132 -14.76 -7.04 -10.46
CA GLU A 132 -15.33 -5.87 -9.80
C GLU A 132 -16.04 -6.26 -8.49
N ARG A 133 -16.93 -7.26 -8.53
CA ARG A 133 -17.59 -7.77 -7.31
C ARG A 133 -16.61 -8.25 -6.25
N LYS A 134 -15.49 -8.85 -6.64
CA LYS A 134 -14.45 -9.26 -5.69
C LYS A 134 -13.73 -8.05 -5.08
N LEU A 135 -13.40 -7.05 -5.87
CA LEU A 135 -12.78 -5.82 -5.39
C LEU A 135 -13.68 -5.08 -4.41
N GLU A 136 -14.98 -4.97 -4.70
CA GLU A 136 -15.97 -4.43 -3.76
C GLU A 136 -16.05 -5.22 -2.45
N GLY A 137 -15.92 -6.55 -2.54
CA GLY A 137 -15.86 -7.42 -1.37
C GLY A 137 -14.61 -7.17 -0.53
N TYR A 138 -13.44 -7.00 -1.17
CA TYR A 138 -12.19 -6.67 -0.48
C TYR A 138 -12.21 -5.27 0.15
N SER A 139 -12.75 -4.26 -0.52
CA SER A 139 -12.88 -2.90 0.04
C SER A 139 -13.69 -2.90 1.32
N ARG A 140 -14.87 -3.55 1.30
CA ARG A 140 -15.73 -3.69 2.47
C ARG A 140 -15.05 -4.42 3.63
N GLU A 141 -14.26 -5.46 3.35
CA GLU A 141 -13.55 -6.17 4.40
C GLU A 141 -12.38 -5.36 4.97
N LEU A 142 -11.66 -4.61 4.14
CA LEU A 142 -10.60 -3.71 4.58
C LEU A 142 -11.14 -2.58 5.46
N GLU A 143 -12.24 -1.93 5.05
CA GLU A 143 -12.94 -0.93 5.86
C GLU A 143 -13.29 -1.50 7.24
N ARG A 144 -13.87 -2.70 7.28
CA ARG A 144 -14.20 -3.41 8.53
C ARG A 144 -12.96 -3.68 9.39
N ILE A 145 -11.82 -4.05 8.79
CA ILE A 145 -10.58 -4.31 9.53
C ILE A 145 -10.01 -3.00 10.09
N VAL A 146 -10.02 -1.92 9.32
CA VAL A 146 -9.51 -0.60 9.74
C VAL A 146 -10.34 -0.06 10.90
N GLU A 147 -11.67 -0.10 10.80
CA GLU A 147 -12.57 0.31 11.88
C GLU A 147 -12.31 -0.49 13.16
N ASN A 148 -12.25 -1.82 13.07
CA ASN A 148 -11.99 -2.68 14.24
C ASN A 148 -10.63 -2.39 14.88
N ARG A 149 -9.58 -2.15 14.08
CA ARG A 149 -8.27 -1.78 14.61
C ARG A 149 -8.27 -0.41 15.26
N SER A 150 -8.95 0.56 14.67
CA SER A 150 -9.08 1.91 15.24
C SER A 150 -9.77 1.85 16.61
N MET A 151 -10.87 1.10 16.72
CA MET A 151 -11.58 0.89 17.99
C MET A 151 -10.69 0.19 19.03
N ALA A 152 -9.95 -0.86 18.64
CA ALA A 152 -9.08 -1.58 19.56
C ALA A 152 -7.90 -0.72 20.07
N ILE A 153 -7.32 0.12 19.20
CA ILE A 153 -6.27 1.08 19.59
C ILE A 153 -6.84 2.08 20.60
N GLN A 154 -8.04 2.59 20.34
CA GLN A 154 -8.69 3.56 21.21
C GLN A 154 -9.03 2.97 22.59
N GLU A 155 -9.56 1.75 22.65
CA GLU A 155 -9.81 1.03 23.91
C GLU A 155 -8.50 0.79 24.69
N THR A 156 -7.43 0.40 24.00
CA THR A 156 -6.12 0.16 24.63
C THR A 156 -5.53 1.44 25.21
N GLN A 157 -5.65 2.56 24.49
CA GLN A 157 -5.24 3.88 24.98
C GLN A 157 -6.04 4.29 26.22
N ASP A 158 -7.36 4.09 26.21
CA ASP A 158 -8.23 4.42 27.34
C ASP A 158 -7.88 3.63 28.60
N ILE A 159 -7.53 2.34 28.44
CA ILE A 159 -7.07 1.48 29.53
C ILE A 159 -5.70 1.95 30.04
N ALA A 160 -4.77 2.30 29.16
CA ALA A 160 -3.44 2.77 29.53
C ALA A 160 -3.48 4.10 30.30
N VAL A 161 -4.27 5.07 29.83
CA VAL A 161 -4.48 6.36 30.51
C VAL A 161 -5.07 6.15 31.90
N PHE A 162 -6.08 5.28 32.02
CA PHE A 162 -6.69 4.97 33.30
C PHE A 162 -5.70 4.26 34.26
N ALA A 163 -4.86 3.37 33.75
CA ALA A 163 -3.82 2.71 34.55
C ALA A 163 -2.77 3.70 35.07
N LEU A 164 -2.33 4.66 34.24
CA LEU A 164 -1.40 5.72 34.64
C LEU A 164 -1.99 6.63 35.72
N ALA A 165 -3.26 7.02 35.56
CA ALA A 165 -3.99 7.79 36.57
C ALA A 165 -4.05 7.04 37.90
N LYS A 166 -4.37 5.74 37.86
CA LYS A 166 -4.44 4.88 39.06
C LYS A 166 -3.08 4.69 39.74
N LEU A 167 -1.99 4.61 38.98
CA LEU A 167 -0.63 4.55 39.53
C LEU A 167 -0.26 5.85 40.24
N ALA A 168 -0.57 7.00 39.65
CA ALA A 168 -0.36 8.31 40.29
C ALA A 168 -1.14 8.44 41.60
N ASP A 169 -2.40 7.99 41.60
CA ASP A 169 -3.30 8.01 42.76
C ASP A 169 -2.88 7.03 43.88
N SER A 170 -2.28 5.88 43.52
CA SER A 170 -1.82 4.88 44.51
C SER A 170 -0.72 5.33 45.46
N ARG A 171 -0.07 6.47 45.17
CA ARG A 171 0.87 7.12 46.10
C ARG A 171 0.15 7.94 47.19
N ASP A 172 -1.11 8.27 46.98
CA ASP A 172 -2.01 8.81 47.99
C ASP A 172 -2.67 7.66 48.76
N THR A 173 -3.16 7.92 49.97
CA THR A 173 -3.89 6.93 50.78
C THR A 173 -5.28 6.61 50.24
N GLU A 174 -5.65 7.19 49.09
CA GLU A 174 -6.94 7.04 48.43
C GLU A 174 -6.93 5.82 47.51
N THR A 175 -8.02 5.03 47.55
CA THR A 175 -8.17 3.88 46.67
C THR A 175 -8.56 4.38 45.29
N GLY A 176 -7.99 3.78 44.23
CA GLY A 176 -8.33 4.12 42.82
C GLY A 176 -9.80 3.89 42.40
N GLU A 177 -10.68 3.56 43.35
CA GLU A 177 -12.14 3.63 43.20
C GLU A 177 -12.64 5.09 43.10
N HIS A 178 -11.95 6.05 43.72
CA HIS A 178 -12.26 7.49 43.59
C HIS A 178 -12.23 7.94 42.13
N LEU A 179 -11.19 7.58 41.38
CA LEU A 179 -11.06 7.93 39.95
C LEU A 179 -12.22 7.42 39.09
N VAL A 180 -12.79 6.24 39.41
CA VAL A 180 -13.96 5.69 38.70
C VAL A 180 -15.20 6.51 39.00
N ARG A 181 -15.42 6.87 40.27
CA ARG A 181 -16.57 7.68 40.70
C ARG A 181 -16.50 9.09 40.13
N MET A 182 -15.32 9.71 40.19
CA MET A 182 -15.04 11.02 39.61
C MET A 182 -15.40 11.11 38.14
N ARG A 183 -15.00 10.09 37.38
CA ARG A 183 -15.32 9.98 35.95
C ARG A 183 -16.83 9.95 35.71
N ALA A 184 -17.54 9.11 36.47
CA ALA A 184 -18.99 8.99 36.35
C ALA A 184 -19.71 10.29 36.76
N TYR A 185 -19.33 10.90 37.88
CA TYR A 185 -19.94 12.13 38.38
C TYR A 185 -19.75 13.29 37.40
N SER A 186 -18.53 13.46 36.88
CA SER A 186 -18.22 14.50 35.90
C SER A 186 -19.04 14.34 34.61
N GLN A 187 -19.19 13.11 34.13
CA GLN A 187 -20.00 12.81 32.94
C GLN A 187 -21.48 13.14 33.17
N MET A 188 -22.05 12.70 34.28
CA MET A 188 -23.48 12.91 34.57
C MET A 188 -23.84 14.39 34.69
N ILE A 189 -22.96 15.17 35.37
CA ILE A 189 -23.15 16.62 35.49
C ILE A 189 -23.05 17.28 34.11
N ALA A 190 -22.09 16.89 33.27
CA ALA A 190 -21.92 17.43 31.92
C ALA A 190 -23.10 17.09 31.00
N GLU A 191 -23.60 15.84 31.04
CA GLU A 191 -24.79 15.41 30.29
C GLU A 191 -26.04 16.20 30.70
N GLN A 192 -26.22 16.46 32.00
CA GLN A 192 -27.34 17.27 32.48
C GLN A 192 -27.21 18.73 32.03
N LEU A 193 -26.00 19.30 32.06
CA LEU A 193 -25.73 20.65 31.53
C LEU A 193 -26.04 20.75 30.03
N ARG A 194 -25.85 19.67 29.26
CA ARG A 194 -26.25 19.58 27.85
C ARG A 194 -27.77 19.60 27.66
N ILE A 195 -28.54 19.06 28.62
CA ILE A 195 -30.00 18.94 28.54
C ILE A 195 -30.71 20.22 29.02
N SER A 196 -30.30 20.78 30.17
CA SER A 196 -31.04 21.84 30.87
C SER A 196 -30.19 23.06 31.25
N GLY A 197 -28.88 23.07 30.96
CA GLY A 197 -27.96 24.14 31.36
C GLY A 197 -27.85 25.31 30.37
N PRO A 198 -27.13 26.38 30.74
CA PRO A 198 -26.81 27.51 29.85
C PRO A 198 -25.66 27.20 28.86
N TYR A 199 -25.04 26.02 28.95
CA TYR A 199 -23.86 25.63 28.18
C TYR A 199 -24.14 24.55 27.11
N GLN A 200 -25.39 24.40 26.66
CA GLN A 200 -25.79 23.32 25.72
C GLN A 200 -24.98 23.34 24.43
N ASP A 201 -24.74 24.52 23.88
CA ASP A 201 -23.98 24.70 22.63
C ASP A 201 -22.47 24.43 22.79
N ALA A 202 -21.96 24.37 24.03
CA ALA A 202 -20.54 24.15 24.32
C ALA A 202 -20.19 22.70 24.67
N ILE A 203 -21.20 21.81 24.83
CA ILE A 203 -21.02 20.42 25.24
C ILE A 203 -21.52 19.50 24.12
N ASP A 204 -20.61 19.08 23.24
CA ASP A 204 -20.85 18.07 22.20
C ASP A 204 -20.39 16.66 22.64
N ASP A 205 -20.61 15.65 21.79
CA ASP A 205 -20.20 14.27 22.09
C ASP A 205 -18.66 14.14 22.23
N SER A 206 -17.90 14.98 21.52
CA SER A 206 -16.44 15.02 21.62
C SER A 206 -16.00 15.54 23.00
N PHE A 207 -16.63 16.60 23.49
CA PHE A 207 -16.37 17.16 24.82
C PHE A 207 -16.66 16.15 25.92
N LEU A 208 -17.77 15.39 25.82
CA LEU A 208 -18.09 14.34 26.79
C LEU A 208 -17.07 13.20 26.78
N GLN A 209 -16.59 12.80 25.60
CA GLN A 209 -15.58 11.75 25.46
C GLN A 209 -14.21 12.20 25.97
N ASP A 210 -13.83 13.46 25.71
CA ASP A 210 -12.60 14.05 26.21
C ASP A 210 -12.67 14.22 27.73
N LEU A 211 -13.77 14.75 28.27
CA LEU A 211 -13.97 14.89 29.71
C LEU A 211 -13.86 13.54 30.43
N PHE A 212 -14.46 12.49 29.84
CA PHE A 212 -14.38 11.12 30.35
C PHE A 212 -12.94 10.59 30.39
N ARG A 213 -12.07 10.98 29.47
CA ARG A 213 -10.65 10.59 29.47
C ARG A 213 -9.80 11.45 30.40
N SER A 214 -10.16 12.72 30.53
CA SER A 214 -9.33 13.73 31.15
C SER A 214 -9.59 13.91 32.64
N SER A 215 -10.81 13.66 33.12
CA SER A 215 -11.16 13.83 34.54
C SER A 215 -10.32 12.98 35.52
N PRO A 216 -9.90 11.72 35.22
CA PRO A 216 -9.06 10.95 36.13
C PRO A 216 -7.64 11.51 36.28
N LEU A 217 -7.21 12.38 35.37
CA LEU A 217 -5.84 12.93 35.35
C LEU A 217 -5.69 14.23 36.14
N HIS A 218 -6.76 14.74 36.76
CA HIS A 218 -6.77 16.04 37.44
C HIS A 218 -5.65 16.20 38.48
N ASP A 219 -5.31 15.13 39.20
CA ASP A 219 -4.32 15.11 40.28
C ASP A 219 -3.01 14.40 39.94
N ILE A 220 -2.73 14.14 38.64
CA ILE A 220 -1.52 13.40 38.23
C ILE A 220 -0.21 14.04 38.71
N GLY A 221 -0.22 15.36 38.95
CA GLY A 221 0.95 16.08 39.45
C GLY A 221 1.35 15.75 40.90
N LYS A 222 0.52 15.03 41.66
CA LYS A 222 0.88 14.56 43.03
C LYS A 222 2.14 13.70 43.02
N VAL A 223 2.46 13.04 41.90
CA VAL A 223 3.69 12.26 41.70
C VAL A 223 4.95 13.12 41.89
N GLY A 224 4.88 14.42 41.58
CA GLY A 224 6.00 15.36 41.76
C GLY A 224 6.16 15.93 43.17
N ILE A 225 5.28 15.58 44.12
CA ILE A 225 5.33 16.07 45.50
C ILE A 225 6.13 15.11 46.39
N SER A 226 6.89 15.65 47.35
CA SER A 226 7.66 14.86 48.31
C SER A 226 6.76 14.06 49.25
N ASP A 227 7.10 12.78 49.49
CA ASP A 227 6.36 11.89 50.39
C ASP A 227 6.22 12.45 51.82
N ALA A 228 7.22 13.21 52.28
CA ALA A 228 7.18 13.83 53.61
C ALA A 228 6.05 14.87 53.76
N ILE A 229 5.60 15.46 52.64
CA ILE A 229 4.50 16.43 52.58
C ILE A 229 3.19 15.69 52.24
N LEU A 230 3.23 14.74 51.31
CA LEU A 230 2.05 14.00 50.85
C LEU A 230 1.47 13.07 51.94
N LEU A 231 2.31 12.39 52.71
CA LEU A 231 1.90 11.37 53.69
C LEU A 231 1.93 11.88 55.15
N LYS A 232 1.94 13.21 55.36
CA LYS A 232 2.12 13.79 56.71
C LYS A 232 0.87 13.56 57.59
N PRO A 233 1.02 12.96 58.79
CA PRO A 233 -0.07 12.82 59.75
C PRO A 233 -0.27 14.13 60.53
N GLY A 234 -0.96 15.12 59.93
CA GLY A 234 -1.31 16.40 60.57
C GLY A 234 -1.48 17.54 59.56
N SER A 235 -1.99 18.70 60.01
CA SER A 235 -2.16 19.87 59.15
C SER A 235 -0.82 20.35 58.58
N LEU A 236 -0.81 20.67 57.28
CA LEU A 236 0.35 21.23 56.60
C LEU A 236 0.67 22.65 57.12
N THR A 237 1.95 22.97 57.25
CA THR A 237 2.40 24.35 57.48
C THR A 237 2.16 25.20 56.23
N ALA A 238 2.23 26.53 56.35
CA ALA A 238 2.05 27.42 55.19
C ALA A 238 3.07 27.14 54.06
N GLU A 239 4.29 26.77 54.42
CA GLU A 239 5.35 26.41 53.47
C GLU A 239 5.08 25.06 52.79
N GLU A 240 4.66 24.07 53.57
CA GLU A 240 4.28 22.74 53.06
C GLU A 240 3.03 22.80 52.18
N PHE A 241 2.06 23.65 52.53
CA PHE A 241 0.86 23.88 51.73
C PHE A 241 1.20 24.55 50.40
N ASN A 242 2.13 25.51 50.38
CA ASN A 242 2.62 26.10 49.13
C ASN A 242 3.40 25.10 48.27
N ALA A 243 4.11 24.16 48.88
CA ALA A 243 4.74 23.05 48.16
C ALA A 243 3.68 22.09 47.59
N MET A 244 2.63 21.76 48.36
CA MET A 244 1.52 20.93 47.89
C MET A 244 0.83 21.53 46.66
N LYS A 245 0.59 22.84 46.63
CA LYS A 245 -0.01 23.54 45.47
C LYS A 245 0.76 23.36 44.15
N GLN A 246 2.03 22.95 44.19
CA GLN A 246 2.79 22.72 42.97
C GLN A 246 2.29 21.53 42.15
N HIS A 247 1.49 20.60 42.71
CA HIS A 247 0.97 19.47 41.94
C HIS A 247 0.12 19.92 40.75
N VAL A 248 -0.68 20.98 40.93
CA VAL A 248 -1.48 21.64 39.88
C VAL A 248 -0.58 22.04 38.71
N ARG A 249 0.55 22.68 39.00
CA ARG A 249 1.50 23.16 37.99
C ARG A 249 2.24 22.00 37.31
N ILE A 250 2.75 21.06 38.09
CA ILE A 250 3.50 19.90 37.59
C ILE A 250 2.62 19.03 36.69
N GLY A 251 1.38 18.76 37.11
CA GLY A 251 0.41 18.00 36.32
C GLY A 251 0.04 18.70 35.01
N ALA A 252 -0.27 20.00 35.08
CA ALA A 252 -0.62 20.78 33.89
C ALA A 252 0.54 20.88 32.88
N GLU A 253 1.76 21.17 33.33
CA GLU A 253 2.94 21.26 32.46
C GLU A 253 3.22 19.93 31.76
N THR A 254 3.17 18.82 32.51
CA THR A 254 3.40 17.46 31.97
C THR A 254 2.36 17.08 30.90
N LEU A 255 1.08 17.32 31.19
CA LEU A 255 -0.02 17.00 30.27
C LEU A 255 0.01 17.91 29.03
N GLN A 256 0.43 19.16 29.18
CA GLN A 256 0.54 20.11 28.07
C GLN A 256 1.72 19.76 27.15
N GLU A 257 2.81 19.21 27.68
CA GLU A 257 3.92 18.70 26.88
C GLU A 257 3.53 17.41 26.12
N ALA A 258 2.77 16.52 26.76
CA ALA A 258 2.17 15.36 26.11
C ALA A 258 1.18 15.76 25.00
N ALA A 259 0.40 16.82 25.20
CA ALA A 259 -0.51 17.35 24.19
C ALA A 259 0.22 17.91 22.96
N LYS A 260 1.42 18.48 23.12
CA LYS A 260 2.24 19.03 22.02
C LYS A 260 2.90 17.95 21.16
N SER A 261 3.16 16.79 21.73
CA SER A 261 3.87 15.68 21.10
C SER A 261 2.94 14.71 20.34
N SER A 262 1.62 14.88 20.44
CA SER A 262 0.63 14.05 19.75
C SER A 262 -0.37 14.87 18.93
N SER A 263 -0.56 14.49 17.66
CA SER A 263 -1.52 15.11 16.74
C SER A 263 -3.00 14.81 17.07
N SER A 264 -3.26 13.95 18.07
CA SER A 264 -4.60 13.55 18.54
C SER A 264 -4.94 14.16 19.92
N GLY A 265 -4.25 15.24 20.31
CA GLY A 265 -4.18 15.76 21.69
C GLY A 265 -5.40 16.52 22.25
N SER A 266 -6.63 16.36 21.74
CA SER A 266 -7.78 17.13 22.26
C SER A 266 -8.05 16.83 23.75
N PHE A 267 -8.04 15.56 24.14
CA PHE A 267 -8.26 15.20 25.54
C PHE A 267 -7.08 15.57 26.46
N PHE A 268 -5.82 15.44 26.01
CA PHE A 268 -4.67 15.86 26.83
C PHE A 268 -4.67 17.37 27.07
N HIS A 269 -5.13 18.15 26.11
CA HIS A 269 -5.33 19.59 26.31
C HIS A 269 -6.37 19.86 27.40
N MET A 270 -7.53 19.20 27.32
CA MET A 270 -8.56 19.29 28.36
C MET A 270 -8.06 18.80 29.73
N ALA A 271 -7.25 17.74 29.76
CA ALA A 271 -6.67 17.22 31.00
C ALA A 271 -5.71 18.22 31.65
N ALA A 272 -4.90 18.91 30.84
CA ALA A 272 -4.02 19.97 31.32
C ALA A 272 -4.81 21.15 31.90
N GLU A 273 -5.93 21.54 31.28
CA GLU A 273 -6.81 22.58 31.81
C GLU A 273 -7.46 22.16 33.14
N ILE A 274 -7.99 20.94 33.22
CA ILE A 274 -8.57 20.41 34.46
C ILE A 274 -7.52 20.41 35.56
N ALA A 275 -6.35 19.82 35.31
CA ALA A 275 -5.27 19.74 36.30
C ALA A 275 -4.83 21.13 36.78
N ARG A 276 -4.84 22.14 35.91
CA ARG A 276 -4.42 23.51 36.23
C ARG A 276 -5.44 24.31 37.03
N TYR A 277 -6.73 24.10 36.79
CA TYR A 277 -7.77 25.04 37.25
C TYR A 277 -8.86 24.43 38.14
N HIS A 278 -8.86 23.12 38.41
CA HIS A 278 -9.93 22.49 39.21
C HIS A 278 -9.99 22.96 40.68
N HIS A 279 -8.92 23.57 41.20
CA HIS A 279 -8.86 24.21 42.52
C HIS A 279 -9.16 25.73 42.52
N GLU A 280 -9.47 26.31 41.36
CA GLU A 280 -9.97 27.68 41.28
C GLU A 280 -11.40 27.77 41.82
N HIS A 281 -11.74 28.91 42.44
CA HIS A 281 -13.07 29.15 43.01
C HIS A 281 -13.82 30.18 42.18
N TRP A 282 -15.14 30.05 42.08
CA TRP A 282 -15.99 30.98 41.32
C TRP A 282 -15.81 32.46 41.72
N ASP A 283 -15.56 32.74 43.00
CA ASP A 283 -15.30 34.07 43.56
C ASP A 283 -13.83 34.56 43.42
N GLY A 284 -12.95 33.67 42.97
CA GLY A 284 -11.50 33.84 42.81
C GLY A 284 -10.68 33.79 44.09
N CYS A 285 -11.19 33.16 45.15
CA CYS A 285 -10.42 32.84 46.36
C CYS A 285 -9.63 31.52 46.24
N GLY A 286 -9.68 30.84 45.09
CA GLY A 286 -8.97 29.59 44.81
C GLY A 286 -7.48 29.77 44.49
N TYR A 287 -6.84 28.70 43.99
CA TYR A 287 -5.44 28.71 43.53
C TYR A 287 -5.32 27.90 42.24
N LEU A 288 -4.36 28.16 41.35
CA LEU A 288 -3.09 28.91 41.49
C LEU A 288 -3.09 30.33 40.91
N GLU A 289 -3.99 30.64 39.98
CA GLU A 289 -4.02 31.85 39.14
C GLU A 289 -5.06 32.88 39.62
N GLY A 290 -6.06 32.45 40.42
CA GLY A 290 -7.06 33.33 41.03
C GLY A 290 -8.14 33.78 40.05
N LEU A 291 -8.49 32.91 39.09
CA LEU A 291 -9.48 33.18 38.05
C LEU A 291 -10.89 33.31 38.63
N LYS A 292 -11.76 34.08 37.97
CA LYS A 292 -13.12 34.35 38.44
C LYS A 292 -14.18 33.99 37.43
N GLY A 293 -15.26 33.37 37.92
CA GLY A 293 -16.42 33.06 37.11
C GLY A 293 -16.11 32.19 35.88
N VAL A 294 -16.54 32.66 34.71
CA VAL A 294 -16.37 31.99 33.41
C VAL A 294 -14.95 31.98 32.86
N GLU A 295 -14.00 32.70 33.48
CA GLU A 295 -12.58 32.60 33.12
C GLU A 295 -11.99 31.22 33.46
N ILE A 296 -12.62 30.50 34.40
CA ILE A 296 -12.27 29.11 34.73
C ILE A 296 -12.84 28.19 33.63
N PRO A 297 -12.03 27.34 32.98
CA PRO A 297 -12.52 26.42 31.94
C PRO A 297 -13.69 25.56 32.42
N LEU A 298 -14.66 25.33 31.53
CA LEU A 298 -15.90 24.61 31.86
C LEU A 298 -15.61 23.19 32.40
N ALA A 299 -14.68 22.47 31.77
CA ALA A 299 -14.28 21.13 32.20
C ALA A 299 -13.73 21.13 33.64
N ALA A 300 -12.89 22.11 34.00
CA ALA A 300 -12.34 22.26 35.34
C ALA A 300 -13.43 22.56 36.40
N ARG A 301 -14.40 23.41 36.06
CA ARG A 301 -15.54 23.72 36.96
C ARG A 301 -16.43 22.51 37.22
N ILE A 302 -16.65 21.66 36.21
CA ILE A 302 -17.42 20.41 36.35
C ILE A 302 -16.67 19.43 37.27
N VAL A 303 -15.37 19.22 37.01
CA VAL A 303 -14.54 18.30 37.80
C VAL A 303 -14.39 18.76 39.25
N SER A 304 -14.29 20.07 39.51
CA SER A 304 -14.21 20.62 40.87
C SER A 304 -15.40 20.25 41.76
N VAL A 305 -16.62 20.28 41.21
CA VAL A 305 -17.84 19.86 41.93
C VAL A 305 -17.81 18.36 42.20
N ALA A 306 -17.42 17.56 41.21
CA ALA A 306 -17.31 16.12 41.36
C ALA A 306 -16.26 15.73 42.42
N ASP A 307 -15.11 16.41 42.45
CA ASP A 307 -13.98 16.13 43.36
C ASP A 307 -14.37 16.41 44.81
N VAL A 308 -14.93 17.60 45.07
CA VAL A 308 -15.38 17.95 46.42
C VAL A 308 -16.53 17.05 46.88
N PHE A 309 -17.44 16.67 45.98
CA PHE A 309 -18.50 15.72 46.33
C PHE A 309 -17.95 14.35 46.70
N ASP A 310 -16.99 13.81 45.94
CA ASP A 310 -16.38 12.54 46.27
C ASP A 310 -15.57 12.62 47.59
N ALA A 311 -14.80 13.69 47.78
CA ALA A 311 -14.03 13.93 49.00
C ALA A 311 -14.89 14.04 50.27
N LEU A 312 -16.13 14.56 50.16
CA LEU A 312 -17.08 14.67 51.28
C LEU A 312 -17.85 13.37 51.54
N SER A 313 -18.14 12.60 50.49
CA SER A 313 -18.95 11.38 50.55
C SER A 313 -18.15 10.10 50.81
N SER A 314 -16.85 10.13 50.55
CA SER A 314 -15.93 8.99 50.72
C SER A 314 -15.34 8.93 52.14
N LYS A 315 -15.10 7.70 52.62
CA LYS A 315 -14.48 7.47 53.93
C LYS A 315 -12.95 7.63 53.84
N ARG A 316 -12.39 8.69 54.42
CA ARG A 316 -10.93 8.91 54.49
C ARG A 316 -10.36 8.36 55.79
N VAL A 317 -9.07 7.99 55.78
CA VAL A 317 -8.33 7.41 56.93
C VAL A 317 -8.46 8.26 58.23
N TYR A 318 -8.73 9.56 58.10
CA TYR A 318 -8.78 10.52 59.21
C TYR A 318 -10.14 11.21 59.42
N LYS A 319 -11.20 10.86 58.67
CA LYS A 319 -12.53 11.49 58.80
C LYS A 319 -13.65 10.55 58.35
N ASP A 320 -14.65 10.36 59.21
CA ASP A 320 -15.85 9.57 58.85
C ASP A 320 -16.61 10.24 57.69
N ALA A 321 -17.16 9.42 56.80
CA ALA A 321 -17.97 9.88 55.67
C ALA A 321 -19.17 10.69 56.16
N ILE A 322 -19.35 11.87 55.61
CA ILE A 322 -20.50 12.74 55.89
C ILE A 322 -21.72 12.13 55.19
N CYS A 323 -22.92 12.31 55.76
CA CYS A 323 -24.15 11.83 55.11
C CYS A 323 -24.28 12.48 53.71
N LEU A 324 -24.66 11.71 52.68
CA LEU A 324 -24.77 12.22 51.31
C LEU A 324 -25.68 13.46 51.20
N ASP A 325 -26.74 13.52 52.00
CA ASP A 325 -27.67 14.64 52.03
C ASP A 325 -27.06 15.89 52.72
N GLU A 326 -26.12 15.70 53.65
CA GLU A 326 -25.33 16.79 54.25
C GLU A 326 -24.23 17.29 53.28
N ALA A 327 -23.56 16.38 52.56
CA ALA A 327 -22.60 16.75 51.52
C ALA A 327 -23.25 17.57 50.40
N ARG A 328 -24.49 17.23 50.01
CA ARG A 328 -25.31 18.04 49.10
C ARG A 328 -25.55 19.44 49.66
N ALA A 329 -25.99 19.55 50.91
CA ALA A 329 -26.28 20.84 51.52
C ALA A 329 -25.05 21.75 51.51
N MET A 330 -23.86 21.21 51.80
CA MET A 330 -22.60 21.96 51.75
C MET A 330 -22.25 22.47 50.35
N ILE A 331 -22.45 21.65 49.31
CA ILE A 331 -22.20 22.06 47.91
C ILE A 331 -23.21 23.14 47.48
N CYS A 332 -24.49 23.00 47.85
CA CYS A 332 -25.52 23.99 47.56
C CYS A 332 -25.25 25.33 48.27
N GLU A 333 -24.79 25.31 49.54
CA GLU A 333 -24.40 26.51 50.28
C GLU A 333 -23.16 27.22 49.69
N ALA A 334 -22.27 26.47 49.04
CA ALA A 334 -21.09 26.98 48.36
C ALA A 334 -21.35 27.45 46.91
N SER A 335 -22.62 27.48 46.48
CA SER A 335 -23.04 27.97 45.17
C SER A 335 -22.78 29.47 45.03
N GLY A 336 -22.10 29.88 43.95
CA GLY A 336 -21.75 31.27 43.68
C GLY A 336 -20.56 31.81 44.48
N THR A 337 -19.96 31.00 45.35
CA THR A 337 -18.68 31.30 46.03
C THR A 337 -17.58 30.36 45.51
N GLN A 338 -17.65 29.07 45.86
CA GLN A 338 -16.69 28.07 45.39
C GLN A 338 -17.08 27.53 44.02
N PHE A 339 -18.38 27.25 43.79
CA PHE A 339 -18.85 26.57 42.60
C PHE A 339 -19.71 27.46 41.69
N ASP A 340 -19.69 27.15 40.38
CA ASP A 340 -20.58 27.77 39.40
C ASP A 340 -22.05 27.42 39.70
N PRO A 341 -22.94 28.42 39.92
CA PRO A 341 -24.34 28.18 40.20
C PRO A 341 -25.05 27.28 39.19
N ALA A 342 -24.72 27.39 37.90
CA ALA A 342 -25.34 26.58 36.85
C ALA A 342 -24.96 25.10 36.95
N ILE A 343 -23.72 24.82 37.35
CA ILE A 343 -23.23 23.44 37.54
C ILE A 343 -23.82 22.85 38.82
N VAL A 344 -23.96 23.64 39.88
CA VAL A 344 -24.63 23.21 41.13
C VAL A 344 -26.08 22.85 40.86
N THR A 345 -26.80 23.60 40.02
CA THR A 345 -28.17 23.23 39.62
C THR A 345 -28.18 21.89 38.86
N ALA A 346 -27.27 21.67 37.92
CA ALA A 346 -27.17 20.40 37.19
C ALA A 346 -26.79 19.22 38.11
N PHE A 347 -25.93 19.45 39.10
CA PHE A 347 -25.60 18.49 40.15
C PHE A 347 -26.83 18.15 41.00
N GLU A 348 -27.62 19.14 41.38
CA GLU A 348 -28.84 18.94 42.17
C GLU A 348 -29.89 18.11 41.41
N GLU A 349 -30.06 18.37 40.11
CA GLU A 349 -30.96 17.61 39.23
C GLU A 349 -30.49 16.16 38.99
N THR A 350 -29.19 15.91 39.09
CA THR A 350 -28.60 14.56 38.93
C THR A 350 -28.38 13.83 40.25
N PHE A 351 -28.62 14.47 41.39
CA PHE A 351 -28.31 13.97 42.72
C PHE A 351 -28.93 12.59 43.03
N ASP A 352 -30.19 12.36 42.62
CA ASP A 352 -30.86 11.08 42.83
C ASP A 352 -30.17 9.93 42.07
N LYS A 353 -29.61 10.21 40.88
CA LYS A 353 -28.84 9.23 40.10
C LYS A 353 -27.43 9.03 40.69
N LEU A 354 -26.80 10.10 41.17
CA LEU A 354 -25.48 10.05 41.83
C LEU A 354 -25.54 9.21 43.12
N LYS A 355 -26.65 9.31 43.86
CA LYS A 355 -26.93 8.52 45.07
C LYS A 355 -27.00 7.01 44.80
N VAL A 356 -27.50 6.60 43.65
CA VAL A 356 -27.56 5.18 43.23
C VAL A 356 -26.18 4.65 42.87
N LEU A 357 -25.37 5.41 42.12
CA LEU A 357 -23.99 5.02 41.76
C LEU A 357 -23.05 4.96 42.97
N SER A 358 -23.25 5.83 43.96
CA SER A 358 -22.54 5.76 45.25
C SER A 358 -22.88 4.48 46.04
N ALA A 359 -24.06 3.88 45.82
CA ALA A 359 -24.53 2.67 46.48
C ALA A 359 -24.21 1.36 45.72
N GLU A 360 -24.07 1.40 44.39
CA GLU A 360 -23.82 0.23 43.52
C GLU A 360 -22.33 -0.15 43.44
N GLN A 361 -21.75 -0.58 44.56
CA GLN A 361 -20.31 -0.87 44.68
C GLN A 361 -19.83 -2.20 44.02
N HIS A 362 -20.57 -2.84 43.09
CA HIS A 362 -20.28 -4.26 42.73
C HIS A 362 -20.45 -4.75 41.28
N SER A 363 -20.68 -3.94 40.26
CA SER A 363 -20.76 -4.49 38.89
C SER A 363 -20.20 -3.59 37.78
N ILE A 364 -19.13 -4.08 37.16
CA ILE A 364 -18.45 -3.55 35.97
C ILE A 364 -19.47 -3.36 34.83
N VAL A 365 -19.63 -2.13 34.35
CA VAL A 365 -20.51 -1.77 33.24
C VAL A 365 -19.73 -1.88 31.91
N ARG A 366 -20.17 -2.83 31.06
CA ARG A 366 -19.85 -2.93 29.63
C ARG A 366 -20.91 -2.16 28.84
N PHE A 367 -20.52 -1.39 27.82
CA PHE A 367 -21.45 -1.02 26.74
C PHE A 367 -20.85 -1.15 25.33
N LEU A 368 -21.77 -1.46 24.42
CA LEU A 368 -21.63 -2.07 23.11
C LEU A 368 -21.69 -1.06 21.95
N SER A 369 -21.19 -1.55 20.83
CA SER A 369 -21.31 -1.10 19.44
C SER A 369 -22.71 -0.73 18.94
N ALA A 370 -22.77 0.12 17.91
CA ALA A 370 -23.61 -0.05 16.71
C ALA A 370 -23.38 1.08 15.69
N ALA A 371 -23.02 0.76 14.45
CA ALA A 371 -23.49 1.51 13.27
C ALA A 371 -23.42 0.63 12.01
N GLN A 372 -24.58 0.43 11.40
CA GLN A 372 -24.81 -0.41 10.23
C GLN A 372 -24.66 0.40 8.92
N GLY A 373 -24.00 -0.23 7.96
CA GLY A 373 -24.42 -0.44 6.57
C GLY A 373 -25.15 0.67 5.81
N HIS A 374 -24.48 1.20 4.78
CA HIS A 374 -25.14 1.82 3.63
C HIS A 374 -24.63 1.17 2.33
N THR A 375 -25.49 0.39 1.67
CA THR A 375 -25.26 -0.10 0.30
C THR A 375 -25.87 0.87 -0.70
N THR A 376 -25.02 1.59 -1.46
CA THR A 376 -25.47 2.41 -2.59
C THR A 376 -25.56 1.58 -3.88
N ASN A 377 -26.78 1.48 -4.40
CA ASN A 377 -27.13 0.89 -5.70
C ASN A 377 -26.62 1.78 -6.85
N TYR A 378 -25.81 1.24 -7.77
CA TYR A 378 -25.55 1.89 -9.06
C TYR A 378 -26.26 1.17 -10.22
N HIS A 379 -26.96 1.96 -11.03
CA HIS A 379 -27.87 1.54 -12.09
C HIS A 379 -27.14 1.54 -13.45
N TRP A 380 -26.92 0.36 -14.05
CA TRP A 380 -26.48 0.25 -15.44
C TRP A 380 -27.70 0.31 -16.38
N GLY A 381 -27.88 1.42 -17.10
CA GLY A 381 -29.04 1.55 -17.99
C GLY A 381 -29.30 2.90 -18.66
N LYS A 382 -28.31 3.80 -18.78
CA LYS A 382 -28.49 5.02 -19.58
C LYS A 382 -27.44 5.09 -20.68
N HIS A 383 -27.94 4.93 -21.92
CA HIS A 383 -27.32 5.24 -23.21
C HIS A 383 -25.80 5.51 -23.21
N GLN A 384 -25.00 4.49 -23.53
CA GLN A 384 -23.62 4.72 -23.96
C GLN A 384 -23.63 5.10 -25.44
N ALA A 385 -23.05 6.27 -25.72
CA ALA A 385 -22.95 6.87 -27.03
C ALA A 385 -22.22 5.93 -28.02
N VAL A 386 -22.64 5.97 -29.30
CA VAL A 386 -21.89 5.34 -30.40
C VAL A 386 -20.46 5.90 -30.37
N PRO A 387 -19.41 5.05 -30.46
CA PRO A 387 -18.03 5.54 -30.51
C PRO A 387 -17.88 6.54 -31.67
N GLU A 388 -17.42 7.76 -31.40
CA GLU A 388 -17.09 8.70 -32.46
C GLU A 388 -15.87 8.16 -33.23
N LEU A 389 -16.10 7.56 -34.40
CA LEU A 389 -15.05 7.00 -35.28
C LEU A 389 -14.06 8.05 -35.81
N SER A 390 -14.37 9.34 -35.63
CA SER A 390 -13.56 10.46 -36.13
C SER A 390 -12.26 10.60 -35.33
N GLY A 391 -11.12 10.45 -36.01
CA GLY A 391 -9.79 10.60 -35.40
C GLY A 391 -9.10 9.30 -35.01
N GLU A 392 -9.80 8.17 -35.03
CA GLU A 392 -9.26 6.84 -34.74
C GLU A 392 -8.39 6.31 -35.87
N SER A 393 -7.36 5.51 -35.53
CA SER A 393 -6.38 5.01 -36.50
C SER A 393 -6.70 3.58 -36.96
N ALA A 394 -6.53 3.33 -38.25
CA ALA A 394 -6.68 2.00 -38.86
C ALA A 394 -5.45 1.68 -39.70
N VAL A 395 -5.01 0.43 -39.68
CA VAL A 395 -3.95 -0.07 -40.58
C VAL A 395 -4.57 -1.03 -41.57
N VAL A 396 -4.31 -0.80 -42.87
CA VAL A 396 -4.81 -1.64 -43.95
C VAL A 396 -3.63 -2.22 -44.72
N ILE A 397 -3.55 -3.54 -44.80
CA ILE A 397 -2.46 -4.26 -45.46
C ILE A 397 -2.90 -4.58 -46.89
N ASN A 398 -2.38 -3.82 -47.85
CA ASN A 398 -2.71 -3.93 -49.27
C ASN A 398 -1.74 -4.85 -50.00
N ASP A 399 -2.15 -6.08 -50.27
CA ASP A 399 -1.38 -7.07 -51.05
C ASP A 399 -1.62 -6.98 -52.58
N GLY A 400 -2.32 -5.95 -53.05
CA GLY A 400 -2.69 -5.74 -54.46
C GLY A 400 -4.18 -5.96 -54.77
N SER A 401 -5.02 -6.17 -53.75
CA SER A 401 -6.46 -6.38 -53.88
C SER A 401 -7.25 -5.09 -54.19
N PRO A 402 -8.12 -5.06 -55.23
CA PRO A 402 -8.92 -3.87 -55.55
C PRO A 402 -9.97 -3.53 -54.47
N SER A 403 -10.43 -4.51 -53.70
CA SER A 403 -11.39 -4.31 -52.60
C SER A 403 -10.80 -3.46 -51.46
N ILE A 404 -9.49 -3.54 -51.23
CA ILE A 404 -8.80 -2.78 -50.18
C ILE A 404 -8.78 -1.28 -50.47
N GLY A 405 -8.67 -0.89 -51.74
CA GLY A 405 -8.73 0.52 -52.14
C GLY A 405 -10.06 1.17 -51.78
N LEU A 406 -11.17 0.44 -51.98
CA LEU A 406 -12.52 0.90 -51.61
C LEU A 406 -12.70 1.00 -50.10
N ILE A 407 -12.27 -0.02 -49.35
CA ILE A 407 -12.33 -0.05 -47.88
C ILE A 407 -11.57 1.13 -47.29
N THR A 408 -10.36 1.40 -47.80
CA THR A 408 -9.54 2.54 -47.37
C THR A 408 -10.28 3.87 -47.57
N ALA A 409 -10.89 4.07 -48.74
CA ALA A 409 -11.66 5.29 -49.03
C ALA A 409 -12.89 5.44 -48.13
N TRP A 410 -13.58 4.33 -47.82
CA TRP A 410 -14.74 4.35 -46.92
C TRP A 410 -14.35 4.71 -45.48
N LEU A 411 -13.28 4.13 -44.96
CA LEU A 411 -12.74 4.45 -43.62
C LEU A 411 -12.31 5.92 -43.52
N GLN A 412 -11.62 6.43 -44.54
CA GLN A 412 -11.22 7.84 -44.59
C GLN A 412 -12.43 8.78 -44.65
N SER A 413 -13.51 8.37 -45.33
CA SER A 413 -14.74 9.17 -45.46
C SER A 413 -15.46 9.43 -44.13
N VAL A 414 -15.22 8.59 -43.12
CA VAL A 414 -15.78 8.74 -41.76
C VAL A 414 -14.80 9.38 -40.78
N GLY A 415 -13.66 9.91 -41.27
CA GLY A 415 -12.70 10.66 -40.47
C GLY A 415 -11.63 9.81 -39.77
N MET A 416 -11.49 8.52 -40.11
CA MET A 416 -10.43 7.68 -39.56
C MET A 416 -9.08 7.97 -40.21
N LYS A 417 -8.01 7.91 -39.41
CA LYS A 417 -6.61 8.00 -39.87
C LYS A 417 -6.14 6.64 -40.38
N VAL A 418 -6.32 6.40 -41.68
CA VAL A 418 -5.96 5.13 -42.30
C VAL A 418 -4.52 5.15 -42.81
N ARG A 419 -3.69 4.20 -42.36
CA ARG A 419 -2.34 3.95 -42.89
C ARG A 419 -2.34 2.67 -43.70
N VAL A 420 -1.80 2.72 -44.92
CA VAL A 420 -1.75 1.58 -45.84
C VAL A 420 -0.33 1.09 -46.02
N CYS A 421 -0.10 -0.21 -45.97
CA CYS A 421 1.21 -0.83 -46.20
C CYS A 421 1.10 -2.10 -47.05
N GLY A 422 2.16 -2.43 -47.81
CA GLY A 422 2.19 -3.59 -48.69
C GLY A 422 2.66 -4.90 -48.05
N GLU A 423 3.36 -4.82 -46.92
CA GLU A 423 3.99 -5.96 -46.26
C GLU A 423 3.66 -6.04 -44.77
N TYR A 424 3.53 -7.26 -44.24
CA TYR A 424 3.23 -7.52 -42.84
C TYR A 424 4.31 -6.99 -41.88
N ILE A 425 5.59 -7.00 -42.28
CA ILE A 425 6.69 -6.48 -41.46
C ILE A 425 6.56 -4.95 -41.29
N SER A 426 6.25 -4.24 -42.38
CA SER A 426 5.97 -2.80 -42.32
C SER A 426 4.72 -2.51 -41.45
N ALA A 427 3.70 -3.37 -41.52
CA ALA A 427 2.52 -3.25 -40.66
C ALA A 427 2.89 -3.36 -39.16
N GLN A 428 3.79 -4.29 -38.78
CA GLN A 428 4.26 -4.42 -37.40
C GLN A 428 4.94 -3.14 -36.91
N GLN A 429 5.78 -2.52 -37.73
CA GLN A 429 6.43 -1.26 -37.39
C GLN A 429 5.41 -0.13 -37.22
N LEU A 430 4.45 0.01 -38.15
CA LEU A 430 3.39 1.01 -38.05
C LEU A 430 2.54 0.83 -36.78
N ILE A 431 2.20 -0.41 -36.42
CA ILE A 431 1.45 -0.74 -35.20
C ILE A 431 2.25 -0.39 -33.93
N ARG A 432 3.58 -0.54 -33.94
CA ARG A 432 4.44 -0.15 -32.82
C ARG A 432 4.59 1.36 -32.69
N GLU A 433 4.62 2.09 -33.80
CA GLU A 433 4.73 3.55 -33.82
C GLU A 433 3.41 4.25 -33.43
N ASP A 434 2.29 3.76 -33.96
CA ASP A 434 0.95 4.30 -33.74
C ASP A 434 -0.06 3.14 -33.74
N CYS A 435 -0.38 2.65 -32.55
CA CYS A 435 -1.19 1.45 -32.37
C CYS A 435 -2.63 1.69 -32.86
N PRO A 436 -3.09 1.02 -33.93
CA PRO A 436 -4.41 1.26 -34.51
C PRO A 436 -5.55 0.64 -33.68
N MET A 437 -6.75 1.18 -33.87
CA MET A 437 -7.99 0.55 -33.40
C MET A 437 -8.25 -0.77 -34.13
N VAL A 438 -8.14 -0.74 -35.47
CA VAL A 438 -8.46 -1.88 -36.33
C VAL A 438 -7.36 -2.14 -37.34
N VAL A 439 -7.08 -3.41 -37.61
CA VAL A 439 -6.19 -3.86 -38.67
C VAL A 439 -7.00 -4.67 -39.68
N ILE A 440 -6.93 -4.32 -40.95
CA ILE A 440 -7.61 -5.02 -42.05
C ILE A 440 -6.57 -5.60 -43.00
N SER A 441 -6.63 -6.91 -43.26
CA SER A 441 -5.72 -7.59 -44.18
C SER A 441 -6.45 -8.52 -45.15
N ASP A 442 -5.94 -8.64 -46.38
CA ASP A 442 -6.38 -9.66 -47.33
C ASP A 442 -5.73 -11.03 -47.04
N TRP A 443 -6.54 -12.08 -46.94
CA TRP A 443 -6.09 -13.45 -46.67
C TRP A 443 -5.57 -14.19 -47.92
N GLY A 444 -5.65 -13.57 -49.10
CA GLY A 444 -5.38 -14.19 -50.41
C GLY A 444 -3.98 -14.79 -50.59
N LYS A 445 -3.04 -14.06 -51.20
CA LYS A 445 -1.77 -14.65 -51.71
C LYS A 445 -0.72 -14.96 -50.62
N GLY A 446 -0.96 -14.54 -49.38
CA GLY A 446 0.02 -14.55 -48.29
C GLY A 446 -0.47 -15.20 -47.00
N GLN A 447 -1.32 -16.24 -47.08
CA GLN A 447 -1.97 -16.86 -45.92
C GLN A 447 -1.00 -17.13 -44.75
N ALA A 448 0.11 -17.84 -44.95
CA ALA A 448 1.07 -18.16 -43.88
C ALA A 448 1.63 -16.90 -43.17
N SER A 449 1.86 -15.81 -43.91
CA SER A 449 2.34 -14.54 -43.34
C SER A 449 1.23 -13.82 -42.57
N ALA A 450 -0.03 -13.88 -43.05
CA ALA A 450 -1.19 -13.37 -42.34
C ALA A 450 -1.41 -14.10 -41.01
N GLU A 451 -1.28 -15.43 -41.00
CA GLU A 451 -1.42 -16.27 -39.80
C GLU A 451 -0.38 -15.90 -38.73
N ILE A 452 0.90 -15.78 -39.12
CA ILE A 452 1.99 -15.38 -38.23
C ILE A 452 1.73 -13.96 -37.69
N PHE A 453 1.23 -13.06 -38.54
CA PHE A 453 0.96 -11.68 -38.16
C PHE A 453 -0.21 -11.54 -37.18
N CYS A 454 -1.34 -12.21 -37.40
CA CYS A 454 -2.46 -12.19 -36.46
C CYS A 454 -2.06 -12.77 -35.09
N ARG A 455 -1.29 -13.87 -35.09
CA ARG A 455 -0.74 -14.44 -33.85
C ARG A 455 0.19 -13.46 -33.16
N TRP A 456 1.07 -12.80 -33.92
CA TRP A 456 1.94 -11.76 -33.39
C TRP A 456 1.14 -10.64 -32.74
N ILE A 457 0.06 -10.13 -33.35
CA ILE A 457 -0.80 -9.09 -32.72
C ILE A 457 -1.33 -9.55 -31.35
N ARG A 458 -1.65 -10.85 -31.18
CA ARG A 458 -2.16 -11.39 -29.92
C ARG A 458 -1.07 -11.64 -28.87
N GLU A 459 0.12 -12.02 -29.30
CA GLU A 459 1.27 -12.27 -28.42
C GLU A 459 2.01 -10.98 -28.04
N GLU A 460 1.98 -9.97 -28.91
CA GLU A 460 2.63 -8.69 -28.72
C GLU A 460 1.91 -7.85 -27.66
N ARG A 461 2.68 -7.16 -26.81
CA ARG A 461 2.16 -6.27 -25.77
C ARG A 461 1.82 -4.90 -26.34
N LEU A 462 0.71 -4.83 -27.08
CA LEU A 462 0.22 -3.58 -27.65
C LEU A 462 -0.48 -2.70 -26.58
N PRO A 463 -0.38 -1.35 -26.68
CA PRO A 463 -1.00 -0.40 -25.74
C PRO A 463 -2.51 -0.53 -25.60
N ARG A 464 -3.20 -0.92 -26.67
CA ARG A 464 -4.63 -1.23 -26.70
C ARG A 464 -4.89 -2.56 -27.40
N TYR A 465 -6.07 -3.11 -27.16
CA TYR A 465 -6.59 -4.22 -27.94
C TYR A 465 -6.76 -3.77 -29.39
N VAL A 466 -6.11 -4.47 -30.31
CA VAL A 466 -6.19 -4.19 -31.75
C VAL A 466 -7.13 -5.19 -32.38
N PHE A 467 -8.22 -4.69 -32.96
CA PHE A 467 -9.23 -5.52 -33.58
C PHE A 467 -8.76 -5.98 -34.96
N THR A 468 -8.77 -7.29 -35.22
CA THR A 468 -8.24 -7.87 -36.46
C THR A 468 -9.37 -8.31 -37.39
N MET A 469 -9.46 -7.67 -38.55
CA MET A 469 -10.42 -7.99 -39.61
C MET A 469 -9.70 -8.58 -40.81
N VAL A 470 -10.24 -9.66 -41.35
CA VAL A 470 -9.64 -10.38 -42.47
C VAL A 470 -10.60 -10.41 -43.65
N LEU A 471 -10.12 -10.05 -44.84
CA LEU A 471 -10.85 -10.23 -46.09
C LEU A 471 -10.56 -11.62 -46.66
N ALA A 472 -11.59 -12.41 -46.95
CA ALA A 472 -11.45 -13.73 -47.53
C ALA A 472 -12.59 -14.07 -48.52
N GLU A 473 -12.29 -14.90 -49.53
CA GLU A 473 -13.31 -15.52 -50.39
C GLU A 473 -14.05 -16.65 -49.65
N GLN A 474 -15.30 -16.91 -50.04
CA GLN A 474 -16.09 -18.00 -49.47
C GLN A 474 -15.39 -19.36 -49.68
N GLY A 475 -15.16 -20.09 -48.58
CA GLY A 475 -14.60 -21.45 -48.59
C GLY A 475 -13.07 -21.54 -48.53
N VAL A 476 -12.35 -20.42 -48.36
CA VAL A 476 -10.87 -20.41 -48.22
C VAL A 476 -10.39 -20.95 -46.87
N LEU A 477 -11.12 -20.68 -45.79
CA LEU A 477 -10.86 -21.27 -44.47
C LEU A 477 -11.48 -22.69 -44.45
N LYS A 478 -10.63 -23.73 -44.49
CA LYS A 478 -11.08 -25.14 -44.47
C LYS A 478 -11.57 -25.61 -43.10
N ASP A 479 -11.17 -24.91 -42.03
CA ASP A 479 -11.50 -25.23 -40.63
C ASP A 479 -11.97 -23.95 -39.89
N PRO A 480 -13.19 -23.93 -39.31
CA PRO A 480 -13.70 -22.79 -38.56
C PRO A 480 -12.83 -22.44 -37.35
N THR A 481 -12.14 -23.43 -36.78
CA THR A 481 -11.33 -23.25 -35.59
C THR A 481 -9.95 -22.62 -35.86
N GLN A 482 -9.54 -22.59 -37.13
CA GLN A 482 -8.25 -22.04 -37.54
C GLN A 482 -8.21 -20.51 -37.33
N ALA A 483 -9.31 -19.81 -37.63
CA ALA A 483 -9.43 -18.38 -37.35
C ALA A 483 -9.25 -18.06 -35.84
N TYR A 484 -9.74 -18.94 -34.96
CA TYR A 484 -9.61 -18.78 -33.51
C TYR A 484 -8.18 -18.98 -33.00
N ARG A 485 -7.47 -20.00 -33.50
CA ARG A 485 -6.08 -20.26 -33.09
C ARG A 485 -5.11 -19.16 -33.52
N LEU A 486 -5.52 -18.37 -34.50
CA LEU A 486 -4.72 -17.30 -35.08
C LEU A 486 -5.06 -15.92 -34.52
N GLY A 487 -6.15 -15.80 -33.76
CA GLY A 487 -6.53 -14.56 -33.11
C GLY A 487 -7.19 -13.55 -34.04
N ILE A 488 -8.00 -14.01 -35.01
CA ILE A 488 -8.80 -13.15 -35.88
C ILE A 488 -10.12 -12.79 -35.18
N ASP A 489 -10.52 -11.50 -35.21
CA ASP A 489 -11.77 -11.05 -34.57
C ASP A 489 -12.96 -11.00 -35.51
N ASP A 490 -12.76 -10.69 -36.79
CA ASP A 490 -13.85 -10.75 -37.77
C ASP A 490 -13.33 -11.14 -39.17
N VAL A 491 -14.19 -11.85 -39.91
CA VAL A 491 -13.93 -12.24 -41.30
C VAL A 491 -14.97 -11.57 -42.18
N ILE A 492 -14.50 -10.97 -43.27
CA ILE A 492 -15.25 -10.10 -44.16
C ILE A 492 -15.11 -10.60 -45.60
N SER A 493 -16.21 -10.55 -46.37
CA SER A 493 -16.17 -10.86 -47.81
C SER A 493 -15.52 -9.73 -48.62
N HIS A 494 -14.83 -10.08 -49.71
CA HIS A 494 -14.35 -9.11 -50.71
C HIS A 494 -15.47 -8.27 -51.35
N SER A 495 -16.73 -8.70 -51.22
CA SER A 495 -17.94 -8.03 -51.73
C SER A 495 -18.69 -7.20 -50.68
N ILE A 496 -18.10 -6.89 -49.52
CA ILE A 496 -18.77 -6.14 -48.45
C ILE A 496 -19.23 -4.74 -48.90
N GLY A 497 -20.42 -4.33 -48.47
CA GLY A 497 -20.95 -2.97 -48.68
C GLY A 497 -20.44 -1.96 -47.66
N ARG A 498 -20.46 -0.66 -48.01
CA ARG A 498 -20.00 0.44 -47.15
C ARG A 498 -20.68 0.45 -45.78
N GLU A 499 -22.00 0.40 -45.75
CA GLU A 499 -22.78 0.45 -44.50
C GLU A 499 -22.54 -0.77 -43.62
N GLU A 500 -22.38 -1.95 -44.22
CA GLU A 500 -22.05 -3.17 -43.49
C GLU A 500 -20.67 -3.08 -42.84
N LEU A 501 -19.67 -2.58 -43.57
CA LEU A 501 -18.32 -2.38 -43.03
C LEU A 501 -18.35 -1.41 -41.85
N LEU A 502 -19.04 -0.28 -41.99
CA LEU A 502 -19.15 0.72 -40.91
C LEU A 502 -19.88 0.15 -39.68
N ALA A 503 -20.93 -0.64 -39.88
CA ALA A 503 -21.60 -1.32 -38.79
C ALA A 503 -20.67 -2.32 -38.07
N ARG A 504 -19.88 -3.10 -38.81
CA ARG A 504 -18.89 -4.03 -38.23
C ARG A 504 -17.80 -3.31 -37.45
N ILE A 505 -17.34 -2.16 -37.92
CA ILE A 505 -16.35 -1.32 -37.20
C ILE A 505 -16.94 -0.71 -35.94
N ASN A 506 -18.20 -0.25 -35.98
CA ASN A 506 -18.88 0.22 -34.77
C ASN A 506 -19.04 -0.89 -33.72
N SER A 507 -19.36 -2.11 -34.16
CA SER A 507 -19.38 -3.28 -33.28
C SER A 507 -18.00 -3.60 -32.72
N ALA A 508 -16.96 -3.53 -33.55
CA ALA A 508 -15.56 -3.67 -33.11
C ALA A 508 -15.17 -2.62 -32.07
N GLY A 509 -15.62 -1.37 -32.23
CA GLY A 509 -15.39 -0.29 -31.26
C GLY A 509 -15.82 -0.66 -29.84
N ARG A 510 -17.02 -1.24 -29.68
CA ARG A 510 -17.53 -1.71 -28.38
C ARG A 510 -16.66 -2.82 -27.79
N VAL A 511 -16.21 -3.76 -28.62
CA VAL A 511 -15.32 -4.86 -28.21
C VAL A 511 -13.99 -4.31 -27.71
N ILE A 512 -13.41 -3.38 -28.46
CA ILE A 512 -12.13 -2.75 -28.15
C ILE A 512 -12.22 -1.96 -26.84
N GLU A 513 -13.28 -1.18 -26.66
CA GLU A 513 -13.51 -0.41 -25.43
C GLU A 513 -13.59 -1.33 -24.21
N LEU A 514 -14.33 -2.43 -24.30
CA LEU A 514 -14.46 -3.40 -23.22
C LEU A 514 -13.14 -4.13 -22.90
N GLU A 515 -12.44 -4.62 -23.92
CA GLU A 515 -11.13 -5.27 -23.76
C GLU A 515 -10.08 -4.31 -23.20
N ASN A 516 -10.12 -3.03 -23.61
CA ASN A 516 -9.26 -1.99 -23.06
C ASN A 516 -9.62 -1.65 -21.62
N HIS A 517 -10.90 -1.61 -21.27
CA HIS A 517 -11.35 -1.34 -19.91
C HIS A 517 -10.91 -2.46 -18.95
N LEU A 518 -11.10 -3.72 -19.34
CA LEU A 518 -10.59 -4.90 -18.65
C LEU A 518 -9.07 -4.87 -18.47
N ARG A 519 -8.35 -4.55 -19.55
CA ARG A 519 -6.90 -4.37 -19.49
C ARG A 519 -6.52 -3.20 -18.59
N THR A 520 -7.29 -2.14 -18.52
CA THR A 520 -6.96 -0.97 -17.70
C THR A 520 -7.18 -1.25 -16.21
N ILE A 521 -8.25 -1.97 -15.84
CA ILE A 521 -8.49 -2.38 -14.44
C ILE A 521 -7.44 -3.38 -13.95
N GLU A 522 -6.99 -4.32 -14.82
CA GLU A 522 -5.93 -5.25 -14.43
C GLU A 522 -4.53 -4.60 -14.46
N ARG A 523 -4.30 -3.60 -15.32
CA ARG A 523 -2.97 -3.08 -15.61
C ARG A 523 -2.63 -1.75 -14.96
N ASN A 524 -3.60 -0.87 -14.74
CA ASN A 524 -3.37 0.51 -14.31
C ASN A 524 -4.16 0.86 -13.03
N ASP A 525 -3.57 1.71 -12.20
CA ASP A 525 -4.23 2.33 -11.07
C ASP A 525 -5.31 3.31 -11.56
N PRO A 526 -6.58 3.16 -11.12
CA PRO A 526 -7.70 3.91 -11.67
C PRO A 526 -7.62 5.42 -11.38
N LEU A 527 -6.91 5.81 -10.33
CA LEU A 527 -6.80 7.20 -9.92
C LEU A 527 -5.72 7.93 -10.73
N THR A 528 -4.52 7.36 -10.84
CA THR A 528 -3.35 8.01 -11.45
C THR A 528 -3.15 7.66 -12.93
N GLY A 529 -3.75 6.57 -13.40
CA GLY A 529 -3.52 6.02 -14.74
C GLY A 529 -2.14 5.36 -14.91
N LEU A 530 -1.32 5.30 -13.86
CA LEU A 530 -0.04 4.59 -13.85
C LEU A 530 -0.26 3.08 -13.84
N ALA A 531 0.74 2.31 -14.23
CA ALA A 531 0.65 0.85 -14.13
C ALA A 531 0.54 0.38 -12.66
N THR A 532 -0.13 -0.74 -12.40
CA THR A 532 -0.14 -1.40 -11.09
C THR A 532 1.13 -2.21 -10.88
N LEU A 533 1.62 -2.30 -9.64
CA LEU A 533 2.79 -3.14 -9.32
C LEU A 533 2.57 -4.59 -9.74
N ARG A 534 1.35 -5.11 -9.59
CA ARG A 534 0.98 -6.47 -10.00
C ARG A 534 1.18 -6.70 -11.50
N TYR A 535 0.82 -5.74 -12.35
CA TYR A 535 1.02 -5.81 -13.79
C TYR A 535 2.49 -5.68 -14.19
N LEU A 536 3.23 -4.79 -13.53
CA LEU A 536 4.65 -4.59 -13.82
C LEU A 536 5.54 -5.71 -13.32
N ASN A 537 5.10 -6.51 -12.35
CA ASN A 537 5.95 -7.50 -11.68
C ASN A 537 6.64 -8.46 -12.67
N ASP A 538 5.93 -8.95 -13.67
CA ASP A 538 6.51 -9.83 -14.69
C ASP A 538 7.54 -9.14 -15.59
N GLN A 539 7.40 -7.83 -15.82
CA GLN A 539 8.39 -7.04 -16.58
C GLN A 539 9.60 -6.74 -15.72
N LEU A 540 9.38 -6.28 -14.50
CA LEU A 540 10.45 -5.98 -13.54
C LEU A 540 11.27 -7.24 -13.22
N LYS A 541 10.65 -8.42 -13.16
CA LYS A 541 11.36 -9.71 -13.01
C LYS A 541 12.23 -10.04 -14.23
N ARG A 542 11.77 -9.75 -15.45
CA ARG A 542 12.58 -9.95 -16.67
C ARG A 542 13.76 -8.98 -16.70
N GLU A 543 13.51 -7.70 -16.38
CA GLU A 543 14.55 -6.68 -16.29
C GLU A 543 15.54 -6.97 -15.16
N TRP A 544 15.07 -7.52 -14.04
CA TRP A 544 15.92 -8.00 -12.95
C TRP A 544 16.86 -9.10 -13.43
N VAL A 545 16.33 -10.13 -14.09
CA VAL A 545 17.14 -11.23 -14.65
C VAL A 545 18.11 -10.71 -15.70
N ARG A 546 17.67 -9.81 -16.58
CA ARG A 546 18.53 -9.17 -17.60
C ARG A 546 19.65 -8.37 -16.95
N SER A 547 19.32 -7.50 -16.01
CA SER A 547 20.28 -6.68 -15.25
C SER A 547 21.30 -7.56 -14.53
N ARG A 548 20.86 -8.65 -13.88
CA ARG A 548 21.74 -9.62 -13.21
C ARG A 548 22.66 -10.34 -14.20
N ASN A 549 22.11 -10.92 -15.27
CA ASN A 549 22.89 -11.73 -16.21
C ASN A 549 23.93 -10.90 -16.98
N TYR A 550 23.59 -9.67 -17.33
CA TYR A 550 24.47 -8.77 -18.10
C TYR A 550 25.23 -7.77 -17.23
N HIS A 551 25.13 -7.88 -15.90
CA HIS A 551 25.79 -6.97 -14.95
C HIS A 551 25.47 -5.49 -15.20
N LEU A 552 24.27 -5.19 -15.71
CA LEU A 552 23.82 -3.83 -15.97
C LEU A 552 23.32 -3.20 -14.66
N PRO A 553 23.56 -1.91 -14.41
CA PRO A 553 23.06 -1.24 -13.21
C PRO A 553 21.54 -1.10 -13.28
N MET A 554 20.86 -1.29 -12.16
CA MET A 554 19.41 -1.11 -12.04
C MET A 554 19.15 -0.40 -10.73
N SER A 555 18.47 0.75 -10.80
CA SER A 555 18.12 1.55 -9.63
C SER A 555 16.62 1.61 -9.43
N CYS A 556 16.23 1.82 -8.18
CA CYS A 556 14.86 1.92 -7.72
C CYS A 556 14.73 3.22 -6.92
N VAL A 557 13.65 3.96 -7.14
CA VAL A 557 13.30 5.17 -6.40
C VAL A 557 11.89 5.00 -5.85
N VAL A 558 11.76 5.04 -4.53
CA VAL A 558 10.46 5.11 -3.85
C VAL A 558 10.21 6.57 -3.50
N ILE A 559 9.07 7.10 -3.93
CA ILE A 559 8.68 8.51 -3.83
C ILE A 559 7.42 8.57 -2.97
N ASP A 560 7.40 9.47 -2.00
CA ASP A 560 6.31 9.63 -1.05
C ASP A 560 5.95 11.12 -0.91
N ILE A 561 4.66 11.43 -0.87
CA ILE A 561 4.16 12.80 -0.70
C ILE A 561 4.20 13.15 0.79
N ASP A 562 4.99 14.18 1.12
CA ASP A 562 5.07 14.66 2.50
C ASP A 562 3.70 15.22 2.94
N ASP A 563 3.25 14.83 4.13
CA ASP A 563 2.04 15.36 4.78
C ASP A 563 0.75 15.20 3.96
N PHE A 564 0.68 14.18 3.11
CA PHE A 564 -0.50 13.90 2.27
C PHE A 564 -1.81 13.77 3.07
N SER A 565 -1.77 13.14 4.24
CA SER A 565 -2.93 13.03 5.14
C SER A 565 -3.44 14.39 5.62
N GLU A 566 -2.54 15.37 5.79
CA GLU A 566 -2.92 16.73 6.18
C GLU A 566 -3.56 17.49 5.02
N ILE A 567 -3.04 17.31 3.79
CA ILE A 567 -3.67 17.84 2.58
C ILE A 567 -5.11 17.32 2.43
N ASN A 568 -5.32 16.02 2.61
CA ASN A 568 -6.64 15.41 2.55
C ASN A 568 -7.58 15.94 3.65
N ARG A 569 -7.06 16.16 4.85
CA ARG A 569 -7.84 16.68 5.99
C ARG A 569 -8.24 18.13 5.78
N GLN A 570 -7.34 18.96 5.26
CA GLN A 570 -7.55 20.40 5.12
C GLN A 570 -8.37 20.76 3.88
N TYR A 571 -8.15 20.09 2.76
CA TYR A 571 -8.74 20.45 1.46
C TYR A 571 -9.67 19.38 0.87
N GLY A 572 -9.84 18.25 1.55
CA GLY A 572 -10.67 17.13 1.11
C GLY A 572 -9.95 16.13 0.20
N VAL A 573 -10.48 14.90 0.17
CA VAL A 573 -9.89 13.77 -0.57
C VAL A 573 -9.80 14.04 -2.07
N GLU A 574 -10.81 14.72 -2.66
CA GLU A 574 -10.81 15.06 -4.09
C GLU A 574 -9.63 15.95 -4.51
N VAL A 575 -9.14 16.78 -3.58
CA VAL A 575 -7.99 17.66 -3.82
C VAL A 575 -6.68 16.88 -3.70
N GLY A 576 -6.56 15.99 -2.72
CA GLY A 576 -5.43 15.06 -2.64
C GLY A 576 -5.31 14.16 -3.87
N ASP A 577 -6.44 13.69 -4.40
CA ASP A 577 -6.51 12.92 -5.64
C ASP A 577 -5.95 13.71 -6.84
N LYS A 578 -6.28 15.00 -6.95
CA LYS A 578 -5.72 15.89 -7.98
C LYS A 578 -4.21 16.10 -7.81
N VAL A 579 -3.74 16.24 -6.57
CA VAL A 579 -2.29 16.33 -6.26
C VAL A 579 -1.56 15.08 -6.73
N LEU A 580 -2.09 13.90 -6.41
CA LEU A 580 -1.49 12.63 -6.80
C LEU A 580 -1.51 12.43 -8.33
N GLN A 581 -2.62 12.75 -9.00
CA GLN A 581 -2.72 12.71 -10.46
C GLN A 581 -1.71 13.62 -11.16
N LYS A 582 -1.52 14.83 -10.62
CA LYS A 582 -0.57 15.81 -11.17
C LYS A 582 0.87 15.38 -10.93
N LEU A 583 1.16 14.82 -9.75
CA LEU A 583 2.46 14.24 -9.42
C LEU A 583 2.82 13.11 -10.38
N ALA A 584 1.91 12.14 -10.55
CA ALA A 584 2.09 11.00 -11.45
C ALA A 584 2.41 11.44 -12.88
N LYS A 585 1.64 12.40 -13.42
CA LYS A 585 1.88 12.99 -14.75
C LYS A 585 3.25 13.68 -14.84
N THR A 586 3.64 14.41 -13.79
CA THR A 586 4.91 15.15 -13.76
C THR A 586 6.10 14.20 -13.80
N ILE A 587 6.05 13.10 -13.04
CA ILE A 587 7.11 12.09 -13.01
C ILE A 587 7.16 11.31 -14.32
N ALA A 588 6.00 10.91 -14.86
CA ALA A 588 5.91 10.14 -16.09
C ALA A 588 6.60 10.84 -17.29
N VAL A 589 6.53 12.17 -17.36
CA VAL A 589 7.17 12.97 -18.42
C VAL A 589 8.71 13.02 -18.26
N GLN A 590 9.25 12.79 -17.07
CA GLN A 590 10.70 12.79 -16.83
C GLN A 590 11.35 11.43 -17.08
N GLY A 591 10.57 10.34 -17.11
CA GLY A 591 11.05 8.98 -17.34
C GLY A 591 11.39 8.70 -18.81
N ARG A 592 12.29 7.74 -19.03
CA ARG A 592 12.59 7.16 -20.34
C ARG A 592 11.53 6.11 -20.71
N GLN A 593 11.44 5.75 -21.99
CA GLN A 593 10.54 4.66 -22.45
C GLN A 593 10.80 3.30 -21.77
N ILE A 594 12.01 3.08 -21.27
CA ILE A 594 12.41 1.85 -20.57
C ILE A 594 12.23 1.94 -19.06
N ASP A 595 11.89 3.11 -18.52
CA ASP A 595 11.69 3.30 -17.09
C ASP A 595 10.26 2.89 -16.72
N TYR A 596 10.10 2.31 -15.53
CA TYR A 596 8.82 1.80 -15.05
C TYR A 596 8.33 2.65 -13.90
N LEU A 597 7.14 3.24 -14.03
CA LEU A 597 6.49 4.02 -12.98
C LEU A 597 5.17 3.36 -12.59
N CYS A 598 5.00 3.08 -11.30
CA CYS A 598 3.75 2.58 -10.74
C CYS A 598 3.41 3.24 -9.41
N ARG A 599 2.14 3.09 -9.01
CA ARG A 599 1.69 3.43 -7.67
C ARG A 599 1.87 2.22 -6.75
N LEU A 600 2.45 2.44 -5.57
CA LEU A 600 2.61 1.41 -4.54
C LEU A 600 1.38 1.33 -3.65
N ASP A 601 0.91 2.47 -3.15
CA ASP A 601 -0.24 2.60 -2.25
C ASP A 601 -0.84 4.03 -2.30
N SER A 602 -1.51 4.48 -1.23
CA SER A 602 -2.27 5.73 -1.16
C SER A 602 -1.47 6.97 -1.62
N ASP A 603 -0.22 7.07 -1.21
CA ASP A 603 0.61 8.28 -1.28
C ASP A 603 2.02 8.01 -1.80
N ARG A 604 2.36 6.74 -2.09
CA ARG A 604 3.68 6.34 -2.59
C ARG A 604 3.68 5.87 -4.04
N LEU A 605 4.72 6.28 -4.75
CA LEU A 605 5.02 5.88 -6.12
C LEU A 605 6.37 5.16 -6.18
N LEU A 606 6.47 4.18 -7.07
CA LEU A 606 7.70 3.43 -7.36
C LEU A 606 8.16 3.76 -8.78
N LEU A 607 9.41 4.18 -8.91
CA LEU A 607 10.10 4.39 -10.16
C LEU A 607 11.29 3.45 -10.27
N VAL A 608 11.23 2.48 -11.18
CA VAL A 608 12.33 1.56 -11.47
C VAL A 608 13.03 1.99 -12.74
N LEU A 609 14.36 2.08 -12.67
CA LEU A 609 15.25 2.61 -13.69
C LEU A 609 16.23 1.53 -14.15
N PRO A 610 15.89 0.72 -15.16
CA PRO A 610 16.83 -0.20 -15.78
C PRO A 610 18.01 0.55 -16.40
N GLU A 611 19.17 -0.10 -16.43
CA GLU A 611 20.40 0.43 -17.01
C GLU A 611 20.76 1.83 -16.45
N CYS A 612 20.48 2.03 -15.16
CA CYS A 612 20.68 3.30 -14.45
C CYS A 612 21.42 3.06 -13.14
N ALA A 613 22.58 3.69 -12.99
CA ALA A 613 23.34 3.70 -11.74
C ALA A 613 22.75 4.70 -10.73
N GLU A 614 23.04 4.50 -9.45
CA GLU A 614 22.48 5.26 -8.32
C GLU A 614 22.67 6.76 -8.47
N ILE A 615 23.86 7.19 -8.92
CA ILE A 615 24.19 8.61 -9.16
C ILE A 615 23.27 9.26 -10.21
N ASN A 616 22.85 8.50 -11.23
CA ASN A 616 21.96 8.99 -12.27
C ASN A 616 20.50 8.96 -11.81
N ALA A 617 20.12 7.96 -11.01
CA ALA A 617 18.84 7.92 -10.33
C ALA A 617 18.67 9.12 -9.38
N TYR A 618 19.71 9.46 -8.63
CA TYR A 618 19.75 10.64 -7.75
C TYR A 618 19.54 11.94 -8.52
N ARG A 619 20.21 12.13 -9.65
CA ARG A 619 20.03 13.31 -10.51
C ARG A 619 18.60 13.42 -11.06
N LEU A 620 17.99 12.29 -11.41
CA LEU A 620 16.59 12.25 -11.85
C LEU A 620 15.65 12.61 -10.70
N ALA A 621 15.85 12.03 -9.52
CA ALA A 621 15.09 12.34 -8.31
C ALA A 621 15.18 13.83 -7.93
N MET A 622 16.37 14.45 -8.00
CA MET A 622 16.55 15.88 -7.77
C MET A 622 15.71 16.72 -8.72
N ARG A 623 15.68 16.34 -10.01
CA ARG A 623 14.87 17.03 -11.00
C ARG A 623 13.37 16.91 -10.68
N ILE A 624 12.94 15.72 -10.27
CA ILE A 624 11.55 15.47 -9.87
C ILE A 624 11.20 16.34 -8.65
N GLU A 625 12.01 16.35 -7.58
CA GLU A 625 11.77 17.19 -6.39
C GLU A 625 11.62 18.67 -6.76
N MET A 626 12.52 19.20 -7.60
CA MET A 626 12.48 20.59 -8.03
C MET A 626 11.22 20.95 -8.84
N LEU A 627 10.69 20.01 -9.63
CA LEU A 627 9.47 20.19 -10.41
C LEU A 627 8.22 20.10 -9.52
N VAL A 628 8.20 19.14 -8.60
CA VAL A 628 7.09 18.95 -7.65
C VAL A 628 6.97 20.13 -6.71
N ASN A 629 8.09 20.68 -6.22
CA ASN A 629 8.05 21.87 -5.37
C ASN A 629 7.55 23.14 -6.09
N LYS A 630 7.46 23.12 -7.43
CA LYS A 630 6.85 24.20 -8.24
C LYS A 630 5.43 23.85 -8.70
N MET A 631 4.96 22.64 -8.40
CA MET A 631 3.66 22.15 -8.78
C MET A 631 2.63 22.71 -7.80
N GLY A 632 1.81 23.65 -8.28
CA GLY A 632 0.61 24.10 -7.60
C GLY A 632 -0.62 23.37 -8.13
N VAL A 633 -1.51 22.93 -7.24
CA VAL A 633 -2.85 22.45 -7.60
C VAL A 633 -3.88 23.46 -7.12
N GLU A 634 -4.72 23.94 -8.03
CA GLU A 634 -5.79 24.87 -7.68
C GLU A 634 -6.96 24.14 -7.00
N ALA A 635 -7.32 24.61 -5.81
CA ALA A 635 -8.53 24.22 -5.09
C ALA A 635 -9.13 25.46 -4.42
N ASP A 636 -10.44 25.68 -4.59
CA ASP A 636 -11.20 26.77 -3.97
C ASP A 636 -10.60 28.19 -4.11
N GLY A 637 -9.85 28.44 -5.20
CA GLY A 637 -9.22 29.73 -5.48
C GLY A 637 -7.83 29.91 -4.87
N GLU A 638 -7.30 28.90 -4.19
CA GLU A 638 -5.93 28.86 -3.65
C GLU A 638 -5.07 27.82 -4.37
N SER A 639 -3.75 28.07 -4.42
CA SER A 639 -2.77 27.13 -4.98
C SER A 639 -2.12 26.32 -3.87
N ILE A 640 -2.37 25.02 -3.87
CA ILE A 640 -1.81 24.07 -2.90
C ILE A 640 -0.49 23.53 -3.46
N TYR A 641 0.57 23.62 -2.64
CA TYR A 641 1.89 23.11 -2.95
C TYR A 641 2.19 21.91 -2.06
N CYS A 642 2.86 20.90 -2.61
CA CYS A 642 3.32 19.74 -1.84
C CYS A 642 4.82 19.53 -2.02
N SER A 643 5.43 18.83 -1.06
CA SER A 643 6.78 18.31 -1.17
C SER A 643 6.78 16.79 -1.21
N VAL A 644 7.92 16.23 -1.60
CA VAL A 644 8.11 14.78 -1.71
C VAL A 644 9.43 14.39 -1.07
N SER A 645 9.41 13.25 -0.38
CA SER A 645 10.60 12.56 0.10
C SER A 645 10.87 11.35 -0.80
N MET A 646 12.15 11.06 -1.07
CA MET A 646 12.54 9.97 -1.97
C MET A 646 13.67 9.13 -1.38
N GLY A 647 13.51 7.81 -1.47
CA GLY A 647 14.56 6.83 -1.18
C GLY A 647 15.04 6.17 -2.46
N ILE A 648 16.35 6.04 -2.62
CA ILE A 648 16.99 5.45 -3.80
C ILE A 648 17.82 4.24 -3.37
N ALA A 649 17.72 3.15 -4.12
CA ALA A 649 18.61 2.01 -3.97
C ALA A 649 19.05 1.48 -5.34
N GLN A 650 20.28 0.99 -5.43
CA GLN A 650 20.80 0.30 -6.61
C GLN A 650 20.98 -1.19 -6.34
N ARG A 651 20.72 -2.01 -7.36
CA ARG A 651 21.07 -3.43 -7.35
C ARG A 651 22.57 -3.61 -7.13
N ASN A 652 22.93 -4.41 -6.15
CA ASN A 652 24.26 -4.96 -5.94
C ASN A 652 24.20 -6.51 -5.95
N ASN A 653 25.32 -7.19 -5.71
CA ASN A 653 25.37 -8.65 -5.69
C ASN A 653 24.73 -9.27 -4.44
N ASP A 654 24.56 -8.48 -3.38
CA ASP A 654 24.00 -8.91 -2.10
C ASP A 654 22.46 -8.83 -2.05
N VAL A 655 21.83 -8.20 -3.05
CA VAL A 655 20.36 -8.13 -3.17
C VAL A 655 19.87 -9.32 -4.02
N PRO A 656 19.20 -10.32 -3.41
CA PRO A 656 18.90 -11.59 -4.08
C PRO A 656 17.71 -11.51 -5.07
N LYS A 657 16.81 -10.54 -4.87
CA LYS A 657 15.54 -10.44 -5.60
C LYS A 657 15.07 -8.99 -5.72
N LEU A 658 14.18 -8.72 -6.68
CA LEU A 658 13.60 -7.41 -6.93
C LEU A 658 12.92 -6.83 -5.68
N GLU A 659 12.22 -7.65 -4.91
CA GLU A 659 11.51 -7.21 -3.71
C GLU A 659 12.49 -6.59 -2.69
N ALA A 660 13.66 -7.20 -2.51
CA ALA A 660 14.70 -6.68 -1.61
C ALA A 660 15.31 -5.35 -2.12
N LEU A 661 15.32 -5.10 -3.44
CA LEU A 661 15.74 -3.80 -3.98
C LEU A 661 14.72 -2.70 -3.65
N ILE A 662 13.43 -3.03 -3.65
CA ILE A 662 12.35 -2.10 -3.27
C ILE A 662 12.43 -1.83 -1.76
N ASP A 663 12.56 -2.87 -0.94
CA ASP A 663 12.71 -2.74 0.52
C ASP A 663 13.89 -1.82 0.89
N ASN A 664 15.03 -1.97 0.19
CA ASN A 664 16.21 -1.12 0.33
C ASN A 664 15.93 0.37 0.02
N ALA A 665 15.16 0.65 -1.02
CA ALA A 665 14.74 2.02 -1.33
C ALA A 665 13.74 2.56 -0.30
N GLU A 666 12.88 1.71 0.28
CA GLU A 666 12.00 2.11 1.39
C GLU A 666 12.77 2.45 2.67
N ILE A 667 13.86 1.72 2.97
CA ILE A 667 14.75 2.05 4.09
C ILE A 667 15.36 3.45 3.89
N ALA A 668 15.88 3.73 2.69
CA ALA A 668 16.40 5.05 2.36
C ALA A 668 15.31 6.14 2.45
N LEU A 669 14.06 5.84 2.06
CA LEU A 669 12.94 6.77 2.22
C LEU A 669 12.62 7.05 3.69
N LYS A 670 12.66 6.03 4.56
CA LYS A 670 12.46 6.22 6.01
C LYS A 670 13.51 7.17 6.59
N ALA A 671 14.77 7.00 6.18
CA ALA A 671 15.86 7.93 6.55
C ALA A 671 15.61 9.34 5.99
N ALA A 672 15.08 9.47 4.78
CA ALA A 672 14.69 10.77 4.21
C ALA A 672 13.61 11.46 5.06
N LYS A 673 12.59 10.71 5.51
CA LYS A 673 11.53 11.23 6.36
C LYS A 673 12.02 11.62 7.76
N SER A 674 12.77 10.73 8.43
CA SER A 674 13.25 10.95 9.80
C SER A 674 14.20 12.13 9.92
N ALA A 675 14.99 12.41 8.88
CA ALA A 675 15.95 13.49 8.91
C ALA A 675 15.31 14.89 8.69
N GLY A 676 13.99 14.96 8.44
CA GLY A 676 13.23 16.21 8.33
C GLY A 676 12.51 16.41 6.99
N LYS A 677 12.12 15.33 6.30
CA LYS A 677 11.35 15.33 5.03
C LYS A 677 12.00 16.12 3.89
N ARG A 678 11.31 16.23 2.73
CA ARG A 678 11.72 16.97 1.53
C ARG A 678 13.18 16.74 1.13
N ARG A 679 13.56 15.47 1.02
CA ARG A 679 14.93 15.12 0.67
C ARG A 679 15.00 13.81 -0.08
N ILE A 680 16.16 13.60 -0.67
CA ILE A 680 16.49 12.42 -1.45
C ILE A 680 17.65 11.75 -0.74
N VAL A 681 17.47 10.49 -0.35
CA VAL A 681 18.49 9.68 0.29
C VAL A 681 18.78 8.48 -0.58
N CYS A 682 20.06 8.23 -0.86
CA CYS A 682 20.52 7.00 -1.48
C CYS A 682 20.95 6.02 -0.40
N LEU A 683 20.60 4.75 -0.54
CA LEU A 683 21.04 3.72 0.40
C LEU A 683 22.58 3.58 0.39
N GLY A 684 23.23 3.70 -0.77
CA GLY A 684 24.70 3.74 -0.85
C GLY A 684 25.29 4.93 -0.08
N ASN A 685 24.55 6.04 0.03
CA ASN A 685 24.93 7.17 0.88
C ASN A 685 24.54 6.96 2.34
N CYS A 686 23.59 6.10 2.70
CA CYS A 686 23.41 5.69 4.10
C CYS A 686 24.63 4.87 4.59
N GLU A 687 25.32 4.16 3.70
CA GLU A 687 26.59 3.48 3.98
C GLU A 687 27.81 4.43 3.97
N GLU A 688 27.74 5.57 3.26
CA GLU A 688 28.79 6.62 3.24
C GLU A 688 28.51 7.81 4.18
N SER A 689 27.30 7.91 4.75
CA SER A 689 26.89 8.90 5.73
C SER A 689 26.52 8.22 7.05
N ASP A 690 27.50 7.52 7.63
CA ASP A 690 27.63 7.38 9.09
C ASP A 690 27.81 8.78 9.69
N GLY A 691 26.69 9.47 9.80
CA GLY A 691 26.55 10.82 10.33
C GLY A 691 25.18 11.05 10.95
N ILE A 692 24.47 9.99 11.33
CA ILE A 692 23.52 10.04 12.43
C ILE A 692 23.98 8.94 13.39
N LEU A 693 24.71 9.38 14.41
CA LEU A 693 25.33 8.58 15.45
C LEU A 693 24.37 7.51 15.99
N ALA A 694 24.71 6.23 15.80
CA ALA A 694 24.85 5.41 17.00
C ALA A 694 25.92 6.11 17.83
N SER A 695 25.64 6.45 19.09
CA SER A 695 26.64 7.09 19.95
C SER A 695 27.93 6.28 19.85
N ASP A 696 29.08 6.92 19.61
CA ASP A 696 30.39 6.24 19.59
C ASP A 696 30.56 5.31 20.81
N ASP A 697 29.92 5.65 21.93
CA ASP A 697 29.84 4.83 23.14
C ASP A 697 29.19 3.45 22.94
N GLN A 698 28.16 3.30 22.09
CA GLN A 698 27.48 2.02 21.81
C GLN A 698 28.32 1.10 20.94
N VAL A 699 28.95 1.64 19.89
CA VAL A 699 29.83 0.86 19.02
C VAL A 699 31.05 0.38 19.81
N ARG A 700 31.57 1.25 20.68
CA ARG A 700 32.66 0.94 21.59
C ARG A 700 32.29 -0.16 22.58
N GLU A 701 31.16 -0.04 23.26
CA GLU A 701 30.68 -1.02 24.24
C GLU A 701 30.41 -2.40 23.60
N CYS A 702 29.86 -2.45 22.38
CA CYS A 702 29.61 -3.72 21.67
C CYS A 702 30.89 -4.39 21.14
N MET A 703 31.93 -3.63 20.77
CA MET A 703 33.15 -4.16 20.15
C MET A 703 34.33 -4.34 21.11
N GLU A 704 34.25 -3.80 22.33
CA GLU A 704 35.32 -3.93 23.35
C GLU A 704 35.57 -5.37 23.80
N HIS A 705 34.57 -6.24 23.70
CA HIS A 705 34.66 -7.64 24.14
C HIS A 705 34.86 -8.66 23.01
N LEU A 706 34.94 -8.20 21.76
CA LEU A 706 35.07 -9.07 20.59
C LEU A 706 36.50 -9.06 20.06
N THR A 707 36.87 -10.15 19.39
CA THR A 707 38.15 -10.30 18.70
C THR A 707 37.97 -10.17 17.19
N ALA A 708 39.06 -9.85 16.48
CA ALA A 708 39.10 -9.81 15.03
C ALA A 708 38.60 -11.12 14.39
N SER A 709 38.90 -12.27 15.01
CA SER A 709 38.45 -13.58 14.53
C SER A 709 36.93 -13.78 14.52
N GLU A 710 36.19 -13.07 15.37
CA GLU A 710 34.73 -13.22 15.50
C GLU A 710 33.96 -12.37 14.50
N ILE A 711 34.58 -11.30 14.00
CA ILE A 711 33.96 -10.33 13.09
C ILE A 711 34.51 -10.35 11.66
N MET A 712 35.51 -11.19 11.40
CA MET A 712 36.13 -11.32 10.08
C MET A 712 35.30 -12.17 9.11
N THR A 713 35.46 -11.91 7.81
CA THR A 713 34.96 -12.80 6.76
C THR A 713 36.02 -13.84 6.39
N SER A 714 35.66 -15.13 6.38
CA SER A 714 36.51 -16.27 5.99
C SER A 714 35.76 -17.19 5.00
N PRO A 715 36.41 -17.79 3.98
CA PRO A 715 37.85 -17.80 3.69
C PRO A 715 38.34 -16.62 2.83
N ILE A 716 39.60 -16.23 3.03
CA ILE A 716 40.31 -15.26 2.20
C ILE A 716 40.93 -15.96 0.98
N LEU A 717 40.81 -15.33 -0.19
CA LEU A 717 41.54 -15.71 -1.39
C LEU A 717 43.00 -15.22 -1.28
N THR A 718 43.97 -16.12 -1.39
CA THR A 718 45.41 -15.78 -1.40
C THR A 718 46.03 -16.04 -2.78
N ILE A 719 47.08 -15.28 -3.10
CA ILE A 719 47.88 -15.44 -4.33
C ILE A 719 49.29 -15.85 -3.93
N ALA A 720 49.91 -16.81 -4.61
CA ALA A 720 51.30 -17.16 -4.31
C ALA A 720 52.25 -16.14 -4.95
N GLN A 721 53.33 -15.75 -4.27
CA GLN A 721 54.32 -14.83 -4.83
C GLN A 721 55.00 -15.35 -6.11
N SER A 722 54.99 -16.67 -6.31
CA SER A 722 55.49 -17.35 -7.51
C SER A 722 54.48 -17.37 -8.67
N ASP A 723 53.22 -17.00 -8.43
CA ASP A 723 52.22 -16.91 -9.50
C ASP A 723 52.58 -15.79 -10.47
N THR A 724 52.13 -15.93 -11.72
CA THR A 724 52.30 -14.86 -12.69
C THR A 724 51.20 -13.82 -12.56
N ILE A 725 51.49 -12.60 -13.00
CA ILE A 725 50.51 -11.50 -13.03
C ILE A 725 49.26 -11.89 -13.84
N SER A 726 49.39 -12.70 -14.90
CA SER A 726 48.22 -13.21 -15.63
C SER A 726 47.33 -14.14 -14.80
N VAL A 727 47.92 -14.96 -13.93
CA VAL A 727 47.15 -15.86 -13.03
C VAL A 727 46.48 -15.02 -11.94
N ALA A 728 47.21 -14.12 -11.30
CA ALA A 728 46.68 -13.19 -10.31
C ALA A 728 45.51 -12.35 -10.85
N THR A 729 45.66 -11.80 -12.07
CA THR A 729 44.62 -10.99 -12.72
C THR A 729 43.37 -11.80 -13.01
N ARG A 730 43.52 -13.02 -13.52
CA ARG A 730 42.39 -13.90 -13.80
C ARG A 730 41.64 -14.25 -12.51
N LEU A 731 42.38 -14.59 -11.46
CA LEU A 731 41.83 -14.93 -10.15
C LEU A 731 41.02 -13.76 -9.56
N LEU A 732 41.54 -12.53 -9.62
CA LEU A 732 40.81 -11.35 -9.13
C LEU A 732 39.54 -11.06 -9.95
N ILE A 733 39.57 -11.27 -11.28
CA ILE A 733 38.41 -11.09 -12.16
C ILE A 733 37.34 -12.16 -11.91
N GLU A 734 37.75 -13.43 -11.83
CA GLU A 734 36.84 -14.57 -11.61
C GLU A 734 36.15 -14.48 -10.25
N GLU A 735 36.90 -14.11 -9.20
CA GLU A 735 36.39 -13.99 -7.84
C GLU A 735 35.81 -12.59 -7.52
N GLY A 736 35.89 -11.64 -8.47
CA GLY A 736 35.31 -10.31 -8.33
C GLY A 736 35.89 -9.47 -7.18
N VAL A 737 37.17 -9.67 -6.85
CA VAL A 737 37.86 -8.99 -5.74
C VAL A 737 38.91 -8.00 -6.25
N ASN A 738 38.96 -6.80 -5.65
CA ASN A 738 39.83 -5.71 -6.13
C ASN A 738 41.27 -5.79 -5.60
N SER A 739 41.53 -6.66 -4.62
CA SER A 739 42.84 -6.90 -4.02
C SER A 739 42.88 -8.22 -3.29
N ALA A 740 44.04 -8.87 -3.23
CA ALA A 740 44.24 -10.10 -2.48
C ALA A 740 45.60 -10.12 -1.74
N PRO A 741 45.69 -10.75 -0.56
CA PRO A 741 46.95 -11.05 0.10
C PRO A 741 47.82 -11.98 -0.74
N VAL A 742 49.12 -11.70 -0.74
CA VAL A 742 50.14 -12.51 -1.40
C VAL A 742 50.93 -13.27 -0.35
N VAL A 743 51.12 -14.58 -0.57
CA VAL A 743 51.81 -15.48 0.36
C VAL A 743 53.07 -16.10 -0.24
N ASP A 744 54.03 -16.49 0.62
CA ASP A 744 55.18 -17.29 0.22
C ASP A 744 54.84 -18.78 0.02
N GLN A 745 55.86 -19.61 -0.28
CA GLN A 745 55.68 -21.05 -0.48
C GLN A 745 55.26 -21.79 0.80
N GLN A 746 55.44 -21.17 1.96
CA GLN A 746 55.12 -21.69 3.28
C GLN A 746 53.77 -21.15 3.80
N GLY A 747 53.11 -20.27 3.04
CA GLY A 747 51.80 -19.68 3.32
C GLY A 747 51.83 -18.40 4.15
N TYR A 748 53.00 -17.81 4.40
CA TYR A 748 53.13 -16.57 5.17
C TYR A 748 52.85 -15.35 4.31
N LEU A 749 52.19 -14.34 4.89
CA LEU A 749 51.85 -13.10 4.21
C LEU A 749 53.13 -12.31 3.86
N VAL A 750 53.38 -12.10 2.58
CA VAL A 750 54.51 -11.30 2.06
C VAL A 750 54.09 -9.93 1.52
N GLY A 751 52.79 -9.72 1.31
CA GLY A 751 52.24 -8.40 0.98
C GLY A 751 50.85 -8.48 0.36
N VAL A 752 50.44 -7.43 -0.35
CA VAL A 752 49.13 -7.34 -1.02
C VAL A 752 49.32 -6.91 -2.46
N ILE A 753 48.48 -7.47 -3.35
CA ILE A 753 48.38 -7.02 -4.74
C ILE A 753 46.96 -6.51 -5.01
N SER A 754 46.85 -5.32 -5.61
CA SER A 754 45.58 -4.72 -6.00
C SER A 754 45.40 -4.68 -7.52
N GLU A 755 44.15 -4.54 -7.97
CA GLU A 755 43.81 -4.32 -9.38
C GLU A 755 44.60 -3.15 -9.98
N LYS A 756 44.83 -2.09 -9.19
CA LYS A 756 45.64 -0.94 -9.63
C LYS A 756 47.10 -1.30 -9.89
N ASP A 757 47.66 -2.20 -9.08
CA ASP A 757 49.05 -2.66 -9.24
C ASP A 757 49.18 -3.57 -10.47
N LEU A 758 48.18 -4.44 -10.72
CA LEU A 758 48.11 -5.25 -11.93
C LEU A 758 47.93 -4.38 -13.20
N MET A 759 47.05 -3.38 -13.15
CA MET A 759 46.86 -2.41 -14.25
C MET A 759 48.12 -1.59 -14.53
N GLN A 760 48.95 -1.33 -13.52
CA GLN A 760 50.25 -0.72 -13.69
C GLN A 760 51.25 -1.69 -14.33
N ALA A 761 51.22 -2.98 -13.96
CA ALA A 761 52.08 -4.01 -14.54
C ALA A 761 51.83 -4.18 -16.04
N PHE A 762 50.56 -4.24 -16.48
CA PHE A 762 50.19 -4.38 -17.89
C PHE A 762 50.66 -3.24 -18.82
N ARG A 763 51.26 -2.17 -18.27
CA ARG A 763 51.94 -1.14 -19.08
C ARG A 763 53.32 -1.57 -19.59
N GLN A 764 53.89 -2.65 -19.05
CA GLN A 764 55.18 -3.19 -19.48
C GLN A 764 54.96 -4.29 -20.54
N PRO A 765 55.79 -4.35 -21.60
CA PRO A 765 55.78 -5.49 -22.51
C PRO A 765 56.18 -6.77 -21.74
N GLU A 766 55.47 -7.88 -21.99
CA GLU A 766 55.61 -9.19 -21.30
C GLU A 766 55.08 -9.26 -19.85
N ALA A 767 54.27 -8.27 -19.43
CA ALA A 767 53.71 -8.20 -18.07
C ALA A 767 52.92 -9.44 -17.61
N GLY A 768 52.36 -10.23 -18.52
CA GLY A 768 51.58 -11.42 -18.17
C GLY A 768 52.41 -12.55 -17.55
N ASP A 769 53.70 -12.63 -17.91
CA ASP A 769 54.64 -13.68 -17.47
C ASP A 769 55.50 -13.26 -16.28
N MET A 770 55.45 -11.97 -15.90
CA MET A 770 56.12 -11.46 -14.70
C MET A 770 55.56 -12.14 -13.45
N GLN A 771 56.42 -12.37 -12.47
CA GLN A 771 55.99 -12.91 -11.17
C GLN A 771 55.32 -11.84 -10.34
N VAL A 772 54.31 -12.24 -9.56
CA VAL A 772 53.62 -11.39 -8.60
C VAL A 772 54.62 -10.74 -7.64
N SER A 773 55.68 -11.46 -7.23
CA SER A 773 56.79 -10.98 -6.38
C SER A 773 57.42 -9.66 -6.80
N GLU A 774 57.40 -9.32 -8.08
CA GLU A 774 58.01 -8.09 -8.62
C GLU A 774 57.13 -6.84 -8.44
N MET A 775 55.84 -7.01 -8.13
CA MET A 775 54.84 -5.94 -8.06
C MET A 775 54.07 -5.89 -6.73
N ILE A 776 54.45 -6.70 -5.74
CA ILE A 776 53.81 -6.73 -4.42
C ILE A 776 54.11 -5.44 -3.64
N ARG A 777 53.12 -4.92 -2.91
CA ARG A 777 53.37 -3.96 -1.84
C ARG A 777 53.64 -4.69 -0.54
N SER A 778 54.87 -4.55 -0.03
CA SER A 778 55.33 -5.22 1.19
C SER A 778 54.69 -4.68 2.48
N GLU A 779 54.07 -3.51 2.44
CA GLU A 779 53.41 -2.88 3.58
C GLU A 779 51.92 -3.25 3.63
N ALA A 780 51.64 -4.46 4.10
CA ALA A 780 50.27 -4.89 4.42
C ALA A 780 49.95 -4.55 5.88
N VAL A 781 48.85 -3.85 6.12
CA VAL A 781 48.36 -3.64 7.48
C VAL A 781 47.56 -4.88 7.89
N CYS A 782 48.06 -5.59 8.89
CA CYS A 782 47.42 -6.78 9.44
C CYS A 782 47.13 -6.65 10.93
N PHE A 783 46.13 -7.42 11.38
CA PHE A 783 45.76 -7.61 12.78
C PHE A 783 45.79 -9.10 13.08
N GLU A 784 46.19 -9.49 14.30
CA GLU A 784 46.11 -10.88 14.74
C GLU A 784 44.66 -11.28 15.02
N GLU A 785 44.31 -12.57 14.86
CA GLU A 785 42.97 -13.10 15.18
C GLU A 785 42.50 -12.75 16.60
N SER A 786 43.44 -12.65 17.54
CA SER A 786 43.19 -12.31 18.94
C SER A 786 43.08 -10.81 19.21
N ASP A 787 43.36 -9.95 18.24
CA ASP A 787 43.31 -8.50 18.46
C ASP A 787 41.86 -8.05 18.73
N PRO A 788 41.64 -7.10 19.66
CA PRO A 788 40.32 -6.56 19.92
C PRO A 788 39.70 -5.93 18.66
N ALA A 789 38.47 -6.31 18.34
CA ALA A 789 37.70 -5.83 17.19
C ALA A 789 37.58 -4.30 17.18
N ILE A 790 37.49 -3.68 18.36
CA ILE A 790 37.43 -2.23 18.51
C ILE A 790 38.67 -1.53 17.91
N HIS A 791 39.88 -2.07 18.10
CA HIS A 791 41.08 -1.47 17.53
C HIS A 791 41.09 -1.57 16.00
N VAL A 792 40.53 -2.65 15.45
CA VAL A 792 40.37 -2.83 14.00
C VAL A 792 39.38 -1.79 13.45
N TYR A 793 38.27 -1.57 14.16
CA TYR A 793 37.25 -0.58 13.80
C TYR A 793 37.77 0.86 13.90
N GLU A 794 38.43 1.22 15.00
CA GLU A 794 39.05 2.54 15.19
C GLU A 794 40.08 2.81 14.08
N TYR A 795 40.91 1.82 13.76
CA TYR A 795 41.88 1.93 12.68
C TYR A 795 41.20 2.15 11.32
N LEU A 796 40.19 1.36 10.98
CA LEU A 796 39.41 1.51 9.74
C LEU A 796 38.62 2.84 9.68
N SER A 797 38.31 3.43 10.83
CA SER A 797 37.62 4.71 10.93
C SER A 797 38.56 5.91 10.77
N GLN A 798 39.84 5.75 11.12
CA GLN A 798 40.85 6.81 11.04
C GLN A 798 41.73 6.72 9.77
N ALA A 799 41.95 5.52 9.25
CA ALA A 799 42.81 5.28 8.09
C ALA A 799 42.00 5.32 6.78
N ALA A 800 42.61 5.82 5.70
CA ALA A 800 42.03 5.77 4.35
C ALA A 800 42.01 4.36 3.71
N ILE A 801 42.19 3.31 4.53
CA ILE A 801 42.28 1.91 4.12
C ILE A 801 40.89 1.27 4.27
N ARG A 802 40.40 0.64 3.21
CA ARG A 802 39.01 0.13 3.15
C ARG A 802 38.81 -1.24 3.79
N ARG A 803 39.88 -2.04 3.87
CA ARG A 803 39.90 -3.41 4.41
C ARG A 803 41.25 -3.71 5.02
N VAL A 804 41.27 -4.47 6.10
CA VAL A 804 42.48 -4.96 6.75
C VAL A 804 42.48 -6.48 6.76
N ILE A 805 43.68 -7.06 6.76
CA ILE A 805 43.87 -8.52 6.72
C ILE A 805 44.03 -9.01 8.15
N VAL A 806 43.28 -10.04 8.52
CA VAL A 806 43.44 -10.77 9.76
C VAL A 806 44.38 -11.94 9.52
N VAL A 807 45.39 -12.08 10.37
CA VAL A 807 46.37 -13.15 10.32
C VAL A 807 46.33 -14.00 11.58
N LYS A 808 46.78 -15.24 11.45
CA LYS A 808 47.10 -16.13 12.56
C LYS A 808 48.48 -16.71 12.31
N ASP A 809 49.44 -16.44 13.20
CA ASP A 809 50.84 -16.85 13.01
C ASP A 809 51.39 -16.39 11.64
N GLU A 810 51.17 -15.11 11.29
CA GLU A 810 51.55 -14.48 10.00
C GLU A 810 50.88 -15.07 8.73
N ARG A 811 49.90 -15.96 8.89
CA ARG A 811 49.12 -16.52 7.77
C ARG A 811 47.78 -15.82 7.64
N PRO A 812 47.38 -15.36 6.45
CA PRO A 812 46.11 -14.64 6.29
C PRO A 812 44.91 -15.59 6.45
N THR A 813 44.02 -15.30 7.39
CA THR A 813 42.87 -16.15 7.74
C THR A 813 41.51 -15.50 7.45
N GLY A 814 41.44 -14.18 7.40
CA GLY A 814 40.21 -13.44 7.08
C GLY A 814 40.43 -11.97 6.79
N VAL A 815 39.39 -11.28 6.30
CA VAL A 815 39.39 -9.81 6.11
C VAL A 815 38.35 -9.15 7.00
N ILE A 816 38.66 -7.94 7.47
CA ILE A 816 37.69 -7.07 8.13
C ILE A 816 37.57 -5.76 7.33
N SER A 817 36.35 -5.27 7.19
CA SER A 817 36.02 -3.98 6.56
C SER A 817 35.06 -3.22 7.44
N ARG A 818 34.99 -1.89 7.31
CA ARG A 818 34.10 -1.07 8.14
C ARG A 818 32.63 -1.52 8.02
N GLY A 819 32.19 -1.86 6.81
CA GLY A 819 30.85 -2.42 6.58
C GLY A 819 30.64 -3.86 7.09
N ASN A 820 31.71 -4.62 7.37
CA ASN A 820 31.59 -5.88 8.13
C ASN A 820 31.35 -5.58 9.60
N CYS A 821 32.12 -4.65 10.19
CA CYS A 821 31.96 -4.23 11.59
C CYS A 821 30.52 -3.74 11.86
N LEU A 822 30.00 -2.84 11.03
CA LEU A 822 28.66 -2.28 11.18
C LEU A 822 27.55 -3.32 10.96
N ARG A 823 27.72 -4.24 9.98
CA ARG A 823 26.78 -5.35 9.79
C ARG A 823 26.74 -6.29 10.99
N TRP A 824 27.88 -6.56 11.62
CA TRP A 824 27.96 -7.43 12.79
C TRP A 824 27.22 -6.81 13.98
N ILE A 825 27.37 -5.50 14.19
CA ILE A 825 26.62 -4.73 15.20
C ILE A 825 25.11 -4.79 14.90
N HIS A 826 24.72 -4.60 13.64
CA HIS A 826 23.32 -4.68 13.25
C HIS A 826 22.73 -6.10 13.32
N GLN A 827 23.57 -7.13 13.11
CA GLN A 827 23.19 -8.54 13.26
C GLN A 827 23.05 -8.93 14.73
N LEU A 828 23.87 -8.41 15.65
CA LEU A 828 23.66 -8.57 17.08
C LEU A 828 22.28 -8.04 17.50
N ASP A 829 21.87 -6.87 17.00
CA ASP A 829 20.54 -6.29 17.27
C ASP A 829 19.38 -7.15 16.72
N VAL A 830 19.60 -7.83 15.59
CA VAL A 830 18.58 -8.65 14.91
C VAL A 830 18.56 -10.11 15.41
N GLU A 831 19.71 -10.69 15.76
CA GLU A 831 19.84 -12.08 16.26
C GLU A 831 19.61 -12.19 17.78
N MET A 832 19.79 -11.10 18.55
CA MET A 832 19.43 -11.06 19.97
C MET A 832 17.98 -10.72 20.25
N GLY A 833 17.15 -10.45 19.22
CA GLY A 833 15.70 -10.31 19.38
C GLY A 833 15.30 -9.58 20.66
N LEU A 834 15.89 -8.40 20.89
CA LEU A 834 15.64 -7.61 22.09
C LEU A 834 14.26 -6.96 21.96
N GLY A 835 13.23 -7.78 22.22
CA GLY A 835 11.98 -7.29 22.76
C GLY A 835 12.22 -6.66 24.13
N ASP A 836 11.44 -5.62 24.43
CA ASP A 836 11.29 -4.89 25.69
C ASP A 836 12.44 -5.01 26.73
N PRO A 837 13.24 -3.94 26.95
CA PRO A 837 14.36 -3.91 27.91
C PRO A 837 14.03 -4.34 29.35
N THR A 838 12.76 -4.33 29.72
CA THR A 838 12.29 -4.69 31.06
C THR A 838 12.34 -6.20 31.35
N MET A 839 12.20 -7.06 30.34
CA MET A 839 12.24 -8.51 30.50
C MET A 839 13.66 -9.05 30.74
N LEU A 840 14.70 -8.32 30.31
CA LEU A 840 16.10 -8.67 30.58
C LEU A 840 16.53 -8.35 32.01
N ALA A 841 15.96 -7.32 32.64
CA ALA A 841 16.28 -6.97 34.01
C ALA A 841 15.95 -8.11 34.98
N ASP A 842 14.81 -8.78 34.80
CA ASP A 842 14.39 -9.91 35.64
C ASP A 842 15.28 -11.16 35.45
N VAL A 843 15.84 -11.36 34.26
CA VAL A 843 16.75 -12.49 33.98
C VAL A 843 18.17 -12.20 34.49
N ILE A 844 18.62 -10.94 34.38
CA ILE A 844 19.91 -10.48 34.90
C ILE A 844 19.93 -10.50 36.43
N ASP A 845 18.84 -10.10 37.09
CA ASP A 845 18.74 -10.11 38.56
C ASP A 845 18.55 -11.52 39.17
N SER A 846 18.30 -12.54 38.35
CA SER A 846 18.14 -13.93 38.80
C SER A 846 19.45 -14.69 39.07
N GLY A 847 20.59 -14.11 38.67
CA GLY A 847 21.92 -14.72 38.83
C GLY A 847 22.20 -15.94 37.94
N ILE A 848 21.29 -16.29 37.02
CA ILE A 848 21.39 -17.47 36.15
C ILE A 848 22.49 -17.30 35.07
N LEU A 849 22.83 -16.06 34.72
CA LEU A 849 23.78 -15.73 33.65
C LEU A 849 25.25 -15.97 33.98
N GLU A 850 25.62 -16.13 35.25
CA GLU A 850 27.04 -16.25 35.62
C GLU A 850 27.67 -17.61 35.28
N THR A 851 26.88 -18.62 34.89
CA THR A 851 27.41 -19.97 34.58
C THR A 851 26.82 -20.66 33.35
N ALA A 852 25.93 -20.01 32.59
CA ALA A 852 25.24 -20.63 31.45
C ALA A 852 25.90 -20.34 30.09
N THR A 853 25.99 -21.35 29.24
CA THR A 853 26.46 -21.21 27.84
C THR A 853 25.35 -20.68 26.92
N LEU A 854 25.72 -19.98 25.83
CA LEU A 854 24.79 -19.39 24.84
C LEU A 854 23.72 -20.38 24.33
N SER A 855 24.08 -21.66 24.18
CA SER A 855 23.15 -22.73 23.79
C SER A 855 22.11 -23.08 24.87
N GLN A 856 22.47 -22.96 26.15
CA GLN A 856 21.55 -23.19 27.28
C GLN A 856 20.58 -22.03 27.45
N ILE A 857 21.04 -20.80 27.23
CA ILE A 857 20.20 -19.58 27.22
C ILE A 857 19.16 -19.68 26.11
N ARG A 858 19.56 -20.12 24.91
CA ARG A 858 18.67 -20.34 23.77
C ARG A 858 17.58 -21.39 24.04
N ASN A 859 17.90 -22.45 24.79
CA ASN A 859 16.94 -23.50 25.16
C ASN A 859 15.97 -23.09 26.27
N ILE A 860 16.39 -22.21 27.19
CA ILE A 860 15.51 -21.66 28.23
C ILE A 860 14.47 -20.73 27.60
N ILE A 861 14.90 -19.86 26.68
CA ILE A 861 14.03 -18.94 25.95
C ILE A 861 13.04 -19.70 25.06
N ASN A 862 13.52 -20.69 24.29
CA ASN A 862 12.65 -21.54 23.47
C ASN A 862 11.70 -22.44 24.29
N GLY A 863 12.03 -22.73 25.56
CA GLY A 863 11.20 -23.52 26.47
C GLY A 863 10.07 -22.73 27.12
N MET A 864 10.16 -21.39 27.16
CA MET A 864 9.12 -20.53 27.76
C MET A 864 7.92 -20.30 26.82
N ASP A 865 8.10 -20.39 25.50
CA ASP A 865 7.01 -20.33 24.52
C ASP A 865 6.15 -21.62 24.45
N HIS A 866 6.56 -22.68 25.15
CA HIS A 866 5.88 -23.97 25.18
C HIS A 866 5.68 -24.50 26.61
N SER A 867 5.02 -23.73 27.49
CA SER A 867 4.51 -24.28 28.77
C SER A 867 3.21 -23.65 29.26
N GLY A 868 2.15 -23.78 28.46
CA GLY A 868 0.79 -23.80 28.97
C GLY A 868 0.33 -25.24 29.23
N THR A 869 0.39 -25.67 30.49
CA THR A 869 -0.23 -26.87 31.11
C THR A 869 0.59 -28.18 31.24
N ALA A 870 0.63 -28.64 32.50
CA ALA A 870 0.83 -30.00 33.01
C ALA A 870 2.27 -30.51 33.35
N ASN A 871 2.53 -30.46 34.66
CA ASN A 871 3.14 -31.46 35.53
C ASN A 871 4.58 -31.98 35.32
N SER A 872 5.39 -31.60 36.32
CA SER A 872 6.26 -32.46 37.15
C SER A 872 7.36 -33.28 36.50
N ALA A 873 8.59 -32.88 36.85
CA ALA A 873 9.61 -33.74 37.43
C ALA A 873 9.92 -35.04 36.67
N ASP A 874 10.59 -34.91 35.53
CA ASP A 874 11.61 -35.84 35.08
C ASP A 874 12.22 -35.29 33.80
N ARG A 875 13.50 -34.90 33.86
CA ARG A 875 14.50 -34.83 32.76
C ARG A 875 15.60 -33.83 33.10
N LEU A 876 16.33 -34.12 34.17
CA LEU A 876 17.74 -33.76 34.29
C LEU A 876 18.53 -35.05 34.14
N ASN A 877 18.94 -35.31 32.90
CA ASN A 877 20.07 -36.15 32.53
C ASN A 877 20.34 -35.86 31.06
N PHE A 878 21.17 -34.85 30.80
CA PHE A 878 22.35 -34.89 29.93
C PHE A 878 23.03 -33.53 29.90
#